data_AF-A0A561VRZ5-F1
#
_entry.id   AF-A0A561VRZ5-F1
#
_cell.length_a   1.000
_cell.length_b   1.000
_cell.length_c   1.000
_cell.angle_alpha   90.00
_cell.angle_beta   90.00
_cell.angle_gamma   90.00
#
_symmetry.space_group_name_H-M   'P 1'
#
loop_
_entity.id
_entity.type
_entity.pdbx_description
1 polymer ?
#
loop_
_entity_poly.entity_id
_entity_poly.type
_entity_poly.pdbx_seq_one_letter_code
_entity_poly.pdbx_strand_id
1 'polypeptide(L)'
;MRKSRKKTGFRPLRAGAAVAVTAAAAVVGIATPAWAVTLTTSTTQVPTAGGLTLTLTGTGAFPLAGSTFVGRFVGGTNPACGTGPAAPSLTATNPVVNAGTITAGLDANTSSIVTPALPAGAWRVCIYETVTGTGAVNVHSTAGTVLAVPFGQQSPLTGVTTGGPVTLTAPGAFTTTTTVGGLFTTAVCPERYAAAAAGTVFQATGTRTSSNAVTITAPATLTAGTGYYVCAYSGTTVGTSALAARSWGTYSAYPATGTGALVAPTITPPNGSSGQGGYVTLSAPTGTFPGTYTYGAVFSRFACPATYITASTGDAFISTANPAVQEITTAKVAVAVPTEVTSGAGDPTTSYNVCLYRGNTGVAGDTLIVAPATYTVAPVLSVANVTNTLNNATSGGATGPNVNALGHPSIQPASGPAQGGTTVTIENLTGIPTAEGALLQASLGGSNLTNVRALSSTSLTGVTTAHGAGFVNLSVTTAAGTRTTLFTTTTAGAFRYTYGVNVTPNTAAPGVVQTVDITGAGFTGLTFEDLTTTGAGTTPLTTAHVVLTDNNWYALNNTALTGAGLANAFPVLGATAAPPIAQCRNVLPISDTELICNLDLANTVVGHATAPTITAGNVPYGTYQITVLNQGGGTGSGLQASASNYSVVSSGSTFTVADF
;
A
#
# COMPACT_ATOMS: atom_id res chain seq x y z
N MET A 1 -6.97 -42.19 -115.90
CA MET A 1 -5.75 -41.58 -115.33
C MET A 1 -5.48 -42.20 -113.96
N ARG A 2 -4.52 -43.12 -113.86
CA ARG A 2 -4.12 -43.84 -112.63
C ARG A 2 -2.65 -44.29 -112.78
N LYS A 3 -1.75 -43.77 -111.95
CA LYS A 3 -0.37 -44.24 -111.64
C LYS A 3 -0.03 -43.60 -110.28
N SER A 4 0.23 -44.26 -109.15
CA SER A 4 1.10 -45.38 -108.76
C SER A 4 2.60 -45.02 -108.66
N ARG A 5 3.12 -45.14 -107.41
CA ARG A 5 4.53 -45.15 -106.90
C ARG A 5 5.20 -43.77 -106.72
N LYS A 6 6.18 -43.54 -105.81
CA LYS A 6 7.19 -44.38 -105.14
C LYS A 6 7.56 -43.91 -103.71
N LYS A 7 8.12 -44.84 -102.92
CA LYS A 7 8.95 -44.64 -101.70
C LYS A 7 10.26 -43.87 -101.98
N THR A 8 10.62 -42.99 -101.05
CA THR A 8 11.97 -42.56 -100.60
C THR A 8 11.77 -42.02 -99.18
N GLY A 9 12.49 -42.35 -98.11
CA GLY A 9 13.84 -42.87 -97.96
C GLY A 9 14.76 -41.77 -97.45
N PHE A 10 14.63 -41.32 -96.19
CA PHE A 10 15.66 -40.54 -95.48
C PHE A 10 15.55 -40.73 -93.96
N ARG A 11 16.54 -41.45 -93.40
CA ARG A 11 17.09 -41.21 -92.05
C ARG A 11 18.20 -40.16 -92.24
N PRO A 12 18.45 -39.22 -91.31
CA PRO A 12 19.28 -39.57 -90.17
C PRO A 12 19.04 -38.75 -88.89
N LEU A 13 19.89 -39.06 -87.91
CA LEU A 13 20.30 -38.29 -86.73
C LEU A 13 19.62 -38.63 -85.40
N ARG A 14 20.41 -39.42 -84.66
CA ARG A 14 20.36 -39.67 -83.23
C ARG A 14 20.47 -38.34 -82.47
N ALA A 15 19.50 -38.09 -81.59
CA ALA A 15 19.69 -37.26 -80.41
C ALA A 15 19.24 -38.13 -79.22
N GLY A 16 20.16 -38.35 -78.29
CA GLY A 16 19.92 -39.19 -77.11
C GLY A 16 18.90 -38.52 -76.19
N ALA A 17 17.78 -39.20 -75.96
CA ALA A 17 16.89 -38.90 -74.85
C ALA A 17 17.44 -39.62 -73.61
N ALA A 18 18.10 -38.87 -72.73
CA ALA A 18 18.38 -39.30 -71.38
C ALA A 18 17.05 -39.38 -70.62
N VAL A 19 16.71 -40.58 -70.15
CA VAL A 19 15.57 -40.86 -69.29
C VAL A 19 15.86 -40.27 -67.91
N ALA A 20 15.26 -39.13 -67.59
CA ALA A 20 15.13 -38.65 -66.23
C ALA A 20 13.75 -39.08 -65.71
N VAL A 21 13.75 -40.08 -64.84
CA VAL A 21 12.58 -40.53 -64.08
C VAL A 21 12.08 -39.34 -63.26
N THR A 22 11.00 -38.71 -63.71
CA THR A 22 10.33 -37.67 -62.92
C THR A 22 9.42 -38.41 -61.94
N ALA A 23 9.90 -38.57 -60.71
CA ALA A 23 9.05 -38.94 -59.60
C ALA A 23 8.00 -37.84 -59.46
N ALA A 24 6.74 -38.17 -59.75
CA ALA A 24 5.61 -37.34 -59.41
C ALA A 24 5.52 -37.28 -57.88
N ALA A 25 6.19 -36.29 -57.28
CA ALA A 25 5.84 -35.83 -55.96
C ALA A 25 4.42 -35.26 -56.08
N ALA A 26 3.43 -36.07 -55.72
CA ALA A 26 2.11 -35.58 -55.41
C ALA A 26 2.27 -34.54 -54.30
N VAL A 27 2.32 -33.27 -54.68
CA VAL A 27 2.04 -32.18 -53.75
C VAL A 27 0.58 -32.37 -53.38
N VAL A 28 0.36 -33.16 -52.33
CA VAL A 28 -0.86 -33.07 -51.54
C VAL A 28 -0.82 -31.65 -51.00
N GLY A 29 -1.44 -30.73 -51.72
CA GLY A 29 -1.91 -29.49 -51.15
C GLY A 29 -2.88 -29.88 -50.06
N ILE A 30 -2.36 -30.10 -48.85
CA ILE A 30 -3.14 -30.04 -47.63
C ILE A 30 -3.76 -28.65 -47.65
N ALA A 31 -5.00 -28.58 -48.13
CA ALA A 31 -5.83 -27.41 -47.98
C ALA A 31 -5.74 -27.05 -46.49
N THR A 32 -5.14 -25.89 -46.21
CA THR A 32 -5.12 -25.35 -44.86
C THR A 32 -6.58 -25.31 -44.42
N PRO A 33 -6.94 -26.05 -43.38
CA PRO A 33 -8.35 -26.23 -43.07
C PRO A 33 -8.88 -24.85 -42.65
N ALA A 34 -9.89 -24.37 -43.38
CA ALA A 34 -10.40 -23.00 -43.32
C ALA A 34 -11.27 -22.76 -42.06
N TRP A 35 -10.73 -23.06 -40.87
CA TRP A 35 -11.40 -22.84 -39.59
C TRP A 35 -10.94 -21.51 -38.99
N ALA A 36 -11.16 -20.42 -39.71
CA ALA A 36 -11.05 -19.09 -39.12
C ALA A 36 -12.45 -18.66 -38.64
N VAL A 37 -13.00 -19.35 -37.63
CA VAL A 37 -14.20 -18.82 -36.97
C VAL A 37 -13.82 -17.46 -36.38
N THR A 38 -14.57 -16.43 -36.74
CA THR A 38 -14.29 -15.07 -36.27
C THR A 38 -14.73 -14.95 -34.81
N LEU A 39 -13.82 -14.52 -33.94
CA LEU A 39 -14.12 -14.21 -32.55
C LEU A 39 -14.41 -12.73 -32.38
N THR A 40 -15.47 -12.45 -31.62
CA THR A 40 -15.77 -11.13 -31.07
C THR A 40 -15.37 -11.12 -29.60
N THR A 41 -14.71 -10.05 -29.14
CA THR A 41 -14.39 -9.84 -27.73
C THR A 41 -15.44 -8.94 -27.09
N SER A 42 -15.76 -9.19 -25.82
CA SER A 42 -16.67 -8.36 -25.01
C SER A 42 -16.27 -6.88 -24.93
N THR A 43 -15.00 -6.57 -25.15
CA THR A 43 -14.46 -5.21 -25.25
C THR A 43 -13.29 -5.18 -26.22
N THR A 44 -13.03 -4.01 -26.82
CA THR A 44 -11.88 -3.76 -27.69
C THR A 44 -10.67 -3.21 -26.94
N GLN A 45 -10.76 -3.03 -25.62
CA GLN A 45 -9.69 -2.46 -24.79
C GLN A 45 -9.47 -3.25 -23.51
N VAL A 46 -8.20 -3.42 -23.14
CA VAL A 46 -7.76 -4.18 -21.96
C VAL A 46 -6.75 -3.37 -21.15
N PRO A 47 -6.69 -3.54 -19.82
CA PRO A 47 -5.71 -2.86 -18.98
C PRO A 47 -4.29 -3.40 -19.24
N THR A 48 -3.29 -2.53 -19.26
CA THR A 48 -1.88 -2.95 -19.36
C THR A 48 -1.41 -3.78 -18.15
N ALA A 49 -2.07 -3.62 -16.99
CA ALA A 49 -1.81 -4.44 -15.80
C ALA A 49 -2.38 -5.87 -15.90
N GLY A 50 -3.25 -6.15 -16.86
CA GLY A 50 -3.99 -7.41 -16.98
C GLY A 50 -5.16 -7.53 -15.99
N GLY A 51 -5.63 -8.76 -15.78
CA GLY A 51 -6.69 -9.10 -14.83
C GLY A 51 -8.13 -8.97 -15.35
N LEU A 52 -8.34 -8.32 -16.50
CA LEU A 52 -9.67 -8.22 -17.10
C LEU A 52 -10.08 -9.55 -17.73
N THR A 53 -11.26 -10.06 -17.38
CA THR A 53 -11.87 -11.22 -18.05
C THR A 53 -12.52 -10.80 -19.35
N LEU A 54 -11.98 -11.23 -20.48
CA LEU A 54 -12.58 -11.09 -21.79
C LEU A 54 -13.50 -12.27 -22.07
N THR A 55 -14.79 -12.01 -22.25
CA THR A 55 -15.68 -12.96 -22.93
C THR A 55 -15.36 -12.95 -24.43
N LEU A 56 -15.20 -14.14 -24.98
CA LEU A 56 -14.97 -14.42 -26.39
C LEU A 56 -16.22 -15.09 -26.94
N THR A 57 -16.72 -14.60 -28.07
CA THR A 57 -17.93 -15.13 -28.71
C THR A 57 -17.64 -15.47 -30.16
N GLY A 58 -17.95 -16.70 -30.57
CA GLY A 58 -17.85 -17.15 -31.96
C GLY A 58 -18.62 -18.44 -32.17
N THR A 59 -19.44 -18.50 -33.22
CA THR A 59 -20.32 -19.64 -33.48
C THR A 59 -19.53 -20.93 -33.71
N GLY A 60 -19.69 -21.92 -32.82
CA GLY A 60 -18.95 -23.19 -32.86
C GLY A 60 -17.44 -23.04 -32.66
N ALA A 61 -16.98 -21.89 -32.13
CA ALA A 61 -15.56 -21.63 -31.88
C ALA A 61 -15.00 -22.50 -30.73
N PHE A 62 -15.86 -23.00 -29.86
CA PHE A 62 -15.46 -23.72 -28.65
C PHE A 62 -16.12 -25.11 -28.63
N PRO A 63 -15.35 -26.20 -28.78
CA PRO A 63 -15.86 -27.54 -28.54
C PRO A 63 -16.47 -27.69 -27.14
N LEU A 64 -17.55 -28.48 -27.03
CA LEU A 64 -18.19 -28.79 -25.75
C LEU A 64 -17.24 -29.59 -24.82
N ALA A 65 -17.50 -29.49 -23.51
CA ALA A 65 -16.75 -30.02 -22.36
C ALA A 65 -15.72 -31.15 -22.64
N GLY A 66 -14.45 -30.89 -22.27
CA GLY A 66 -13.36 -31.89 -22.25
C GLY A 66 -12.03 -31.41 -22.82
N SER A 67 -12.04 -30.35 -23.63
CA SER A 67 -10.84 -29.77 -24.25
C SER A 67 -10.21 -28.68 -23.37
N THR A 68 -8.87 -28.66 -23.27
CA THR A 68 -8.12 -27.56 -22.67
C THR A 68 -7.58 -26.63 -23.75
N PHE A 69 -7.95 -25.35 -23.67
CA PHE A 69 -7.48 -24.32 -24.57
C PHE A 69 -6.51 -23.38 -23.87
N VAL A 70 -5.51 -22.92 -24.61
CA VAL A 70 -4.58 -21.89 -24.17
C VAL A 70 -4.77 -20.66 -25.06
N GLY A 71 -4.90 -19.50 -24.43
CA GLY A 71 -4.93 -18.25 -25.16
C GLY A 71 -3.58 -17.54 -25.13
N ARG A 72 -3.26 -16.86 -26.22
CA ARG A 72 -2.07 -16.00 -26.34
C ARG A 72 -2.46 -14.64 -26.89
N PHE A 73 -1.81 -13.61 -26.39
CA PHE A 73 -1.85 -12.27 -26.96
C PHE A 73 -0.62 -12.08 -27.83
N VAL A 74 -0.83 -11.78 -29.11
CA VAL A 74 0.24 -11.53 -30.08
C VAL A 74 0.21 -10.05 -30.47
N GLY A 75 1.30 -9.32 -30.19
CA GLY A 75 1.45 -7.91 -30.52
C GLY A 75 2.14 -7.70 -31.86
N GLY A 76 2.10 -6.47 -32.38
CA GLY A 76 2.80 -6.07 -33.59
C GLY A 76 1.97 -5.22 -34.56
N THR A 77 2.59 -4.75 -35.66
CA THR A 77 1.92 -4.02 -36.75
C THR A 77 1.08 -4.93 -37.65
N ASN A 78 1.36 -6.23 -37.64
CA ASN A 78 0.56 -7.26 -38.29
C ASN A 78 0.61 -8.57 -37.47
N PRO A 79 -0.14 -8.63 -36.35
CA PRO A 79 -0.15 -9.81 -35.49
C PRO A 79 -0.92 -10.92 -36.20
N ALA A 80 -0.25 -11.76 -36.99
CA ALA A 80 -0.86 -12.99 -37.46
C ALA A 80 -0.75 -14.05 -36.35
N CYS A 81 -1.83 -14.78 -36.07
CA CYS A 81 -1.75 -15.96 -35.23
C CYS A 81 -0.97 -17.03 -36.00
N GLY A 82 0.26 -17.34 -35.56
CA GLY A 82 1.11 -18.32 -36.23
C GLY A 82 0.45 -19.70 -36.30
N THR A 83 0.53 -20.36 -37.45
CA THR A 83 -0.18 -21.61 -37.77
C THR A 83 0.58 -22.89 -37.38
N GLY A 84 1.59 -22.82 -36.51
CA GLY A 84 2.54 -23.93 -36.30
C GLY A 84 2.83 -24.26 -34.82
N PRO A 85 2.99 -25.57 -34.50
CA PRO A 85 3.22 -26.07 -33.13
C PRO A 85 4.64 -25.81 -32.58
N ALA A 86 5.57 -25.49 -33.48
CA ALA A 86 6.92 -25.05 -33.19
C ALA A 86 7.15 -23.69 -33.84
N ALA A 87 6.46 -22.66 -33.36
CA ALA A 87 6.95 -21.29 -33.50
C ALA A 87 7.69 -20.85 -32.21
N PRO A 88 8.88 -21.41 -31.87
CA PRO A 88 9.90 -20.56 -31.30
C PRO A 88 10.33 -19.60 -32.42
N SER A 89 10.28 -18.30 -32.14
CA SER A 89 10.52 -17.23 -33.11
C SER A 89 9.36 -16.95 -34.08
N LEU A 90 8.25 -16.39 -33.56
CA LEU A 90 7.89 -15.07 -34.10
C LEU A 90 9.18 -14.25 -33.97
N THR A 91 9.78 -13.84 -35.09
CA THR A 91 11.03 -13.06 -35.11
C THR A 91 10.99 -12.01 -34.01
N ALA A 92 12.15 -11.72 -33.39
CA ALA A 92 12.35 -10.87 -32.20
C ALA A 92 11.61 -9.51 -32.16
N THR A 93 10.97 -9.12 -33.25
CA THR A 93 10.12 -7.96 -33.47
C THR A 93 8.69 -8.03 -32.91
N ASN A 94 8.05 -9.20 -32.71
CA ASN A 94 6.65 -9.26 -32.20
C ASN A 94 6.57 -9.88 -30.79
N PRO A 95 6.11 -9.12 -29.77
CA PRO A 95 5.97 -9.65 -28.41
C PRO A 95 4.78 -10.63 -28.34
N VAL A 96 4.97 -11.75 -27.63
CA VAL A 96 3.93 -12.75 -27.35
C VAL A 96 3.79 -12.88 -25.84
N VAL A 97 2.57 -12.79 -25.33
CA VAL A 97 2.27 -12.97 -23.90
C VAL A 97 1.25 -14.10 -23.73
N ASN A 98 1.60 -15.10 -22.93
CA ASN A 98 0.70 -16.21 -22.62
C ASN A 98 -0.36 -15.75 -21.60
N ALA A 99 -1.63 -16.07 -21.87
CA ALA A 99 -2.77 -15.61 -21.07
C ALA A 99 -3.34 -16.68 -20.11
N GLY A 100 -2.67 -17.83 -20.00
CA GLY A 100 -3.15 -18.96 -19.23
C GLY A 100 -4.24 -19.77 -19.94
N THR A 101 -4.94 -20.60 -19.16
CA THR A 101 -6.03 -21.48 -19.62
C THR A 101 -7.30 -20.69 -19.87
N ILE A 102 -7.96 -20.98 -20.98
CA ILE A 102 -9.27 -20.42 -21.30
C ILE A 102 -10.34 -21.23 -20.54
N THR A 103 -11.29 -20.55 -19.92
CA THR A 103 -12.43 -21.19 -19.25
C THR A 103 -13.55 -21.40 -20.27
N ALA A 104 -13.94 -22.65 -20.51
CA ALA A 104 -15.05 -22.98 -21.39
C ALA A 104 -16.34 -22.32 -20.88
N GLY A 105 -17.11 -21.71 -21.78
CA GLY A 105 -18.43 -21.19 -21.46
C GLY A 105 -19.47 -22.29 -21.31
N LEU A 106 -20.72 -21.88 -21.10
CA LEU A 106 -21.86 -22.81 -20.95
C LEU A 106 -22.27 -23.45 -22.28
N ASP A 107 -21.78 -22.92 -23.41
CA ASP A 107 -22.12 -23.40 -24.76
C ASP A 107 -20.89 -23.42 -25.67
N ALA A 108 -21.08 -23.93 -26.89
CA ALA A 108 -20.03 -24.02 -27.90
C ALA A 108 -19.64 -22.67 -28.53
N ASN A 109 -20.28 -21.57 -28.09
CA ASN A 109 -20.18 -20.27 -28.72
C ASN A 109 -19.50 -19.22 -27.85
N THR A 110 -19.38 -19.47 -26.55
CA THR A 110 -18.87 -18.53 -25.57
C THR A 110 -17.74 -19.13 -24.75
N SER A 111 -16.76 -18.29 -24.42
CA SER A 111 -15.66 -18.67 -23.54
C SER A 111 -15.07 -17.43 -22.89
N SER A 112 -14.23 -17.59 -21.87
CA SER A 112 -13.60 -16.44 -21.21
C SER A 112 -12.11 -16.64 -20.98
N ILE A 113 -11.35 -15.54 -21.10
CA ILE A 113 -9.91 -15.51 -20.83
C ILE A 113 -9.56 -14.31 -19.95
N VAL A 114 -8.72 -14.52 -18.95
CA VAL A 114 -8.18 -13.43 -18.14
C VAL A 114 -6.97 -12.85 -18.85
N THR A 115 -6.98 -11.54 -19.09
CA THR A 115 -5.88 -10.83 -19.75
C THR A 115 -4.63 -10.86 -18.86
N PRO A 116 -3.44 -11.19 -19.39
CA PRO A 116 -2.19 -11.01 -18.67
C PRO A 116 -1.80 -9.53 -18.65
N ALA A 117 -0.74 -9.18 -17.93
CA ALA A 117 -0.13 -7.88 -18.10
C ALA A 117 0.41 -7.74 -19.54
N LEU A 118 0.02 -6.68 -20.22
CA LEU A 118 0.34 -6.41 -21.62
C LEU A 118 0.98 -5.03 -21.75
N PRO A 119 2.12 -4.89 -22.44
CA PRO A 119 2.60 -3.59 -22.88
C PRO A 119 1.53 -2.84 -23.69
N ALA A 120 1.52 -1.50 -23.59
CA ALA A 120 0.57 -0.69 -24.32
C ALA A 120 0.69 -0.92 -25.84
N GLY A 121 -0.42 -1.16 -26.52
CA GLY A 121 -0.43 -1.45 -27.95
C GLY A 121 -1.60 -2.35 -28.38
N ALA A 122 -1.69 -2.61 -29.68
CA ALA A 122 -2.70 -3.51 -30.25
C ALA A 122 -2.25 -4.98 -30.18
N TRP A 123 -3.15 -5.84 -29.74
CA TRP A 123 -2.91 -7.27 -29.55
C TRP A 123 -4.01 -8.08 -30.22
N ARG A 124 -3.66 -9.21 -30.84
CA ARG A 124 -4.66 -10.21 -31.23
C ARG A 124 -4.74 -11.34 -30.21
N VAL A 125 -5.95 -11.87 -30.04
CA VAL A 125 -6.21 -13.05 -29.21
C VAL A 125 -6.18 -14.28 -30.10
N CYS A 126 -5.23 -15.17 -29.83
CA CYS A 126 -5.05 -16.43 -30.53
C CYS A 126 -5.38 -17.60 -29.58
N ILE A 127 -6.20 -18.55 -30.04
CA ILE A 127 -6.62 -19.70 -29.25
C ILE A 127 -6.08 -20.98 -29.85
N TYR A 128 -5.47 -21.80 -29.00
CA TYR A 128 -4.84 -23.07 -29.38
C TYR A 128 -5.47 -24.23 -28.61
N GLU A 129 -5.71 -25.34 -29.31
CA GLU A 129 -6.07 -26.62 -28.71
C GLU A 129 -4.80 -27.30 -28.22
N THR A 130 -4.75 -27.73 -26.96
CA THR A 130 -3.63 -28.40 -26.24
C THR A 130 -2.64 -27.52 -25.45
N VAL A 131 -2.32 -28.01 -24.25
CA VAL A 131 -1.34 -27.47 -23.29
C VAL A 131 0.11 -27.68 -23.75
N THR A 132 0.35 -28.62 -24.66
CA THR A 132 1.69 -28.94 -25.22
C THR A 132 2.06 -28.10 -26.44
N GLY A 133 1.19 -27.20 -26.90
CA GLY A 133 1.46 -26.34 -28.05
C GLY A 133 1.54 -27.09 -29.38
N THR A 134 1.06 -28.34 -29.45
CA THR A 134 1.19 -29.21 -30.62
C THR A 134 -0.05 -29.20 -31.53
N GLY A 135 -1.16 -28.61 -31.11
CA GLY A 135 -2.42 -28.54 -31.86
C GLY A 135 -2.48 -27.38 -32.86
N ALA A 136 -3.33 -27.54 -33.89
CA ALA A 136 -3.62 -26.48 -34.85
C ALA A 136 -4.25 -25.24 -34.16
N VAL A 137 -4.09 -24.06 -34.76
CA VAL A 137 -4.87 -22.88 -34.38
C VAL A 137 -6.33 -23.20 -34.66
N ASN A 138 -7.13 -23.37 -33.61
CA ASN A 138 -8.56 -23.62 -33.78
C ASN A 138 -9.31 -22.34 -34.12
N VAL A 139 -8.90 -21.21 -33.53
CA VAL A 139 -9.64 -19.95 -33.67
C VAL A 139 -8.72 -18.74 -33.45
N HIS A 140 -8.97 -17.65 -34.17
CA HIS A 140 -8.32 -16.37 -33.94
C HIS A 140 -9.33 -15.22 -34.06
N SER A 141 -9.03 -14.08 -33.41
CA SER A 141 -9.78 -12.85 -33.64
C SER A 141 -9.42 -12.27 -35.02
N THR A 142 -10.00 -12.83 -36.08
CA THR A 142 -9.78 -12.36 -37.46
C THR A 142 -10.24 -10.92 -37.64
N ALA A 143 -11.25 -10.49 -36.87
CA ALA A 143 -11.91 -9.19 -37.00
C ALA A 143 -11.60 -8.16 -35.89
N GLY A 144 -10.68 -8.43 -34.95
CA GLY A 144 -10.42 -7.47 -33.86
C GLY A 144 -9.07 -7.62 -33.20
N THR A 145 -8.34 -6.50 -33.10
CA THR A 145 -7.29 -6.30 -32.10
C THR A 145 -7.92 -5.78 -30.82
N VAL A 146 -7.45 -6.23 -29.66
CA VAL A 146 -7.68 -5.53 -28.40
C VAL A 146 -6.54 -4.55 -28.16
N LEU A 147 -6.87 -3.32 -27.81
CA LEU A 147 -5.89 -2.30 -27.48
C LEU A 147 -5.60 -2.37 -25.97
N ALA A 148 -4.37 -2.76 -25.62
CA ALA A 148 -3.87 -2.66 -24.26
C ALA A 148 -3.54 -1.19 -23.97
N VAL A 149 -4.25 -0.59 -23.02
CA VAL A 149 -4.05 0.80 -22.58
C VAL A 149 -4.02 0.88 -21.06
N PRO A 150 -3.28 1.82 -20.47
CA PRO A 150 -3.36 2.09 -19.05
C PRO A 150 -4.79 2.43 -18.64
N PHE A 151 -5.35 1.67 -17.70
CA PHE A 151 -6.61 2.00 -17.06
C PHE A 151 -6.30 2.77 -15.78
N GLY A 152 -6.85 3.97 -15.67
CA GLY A 152 -6.67 4.86 -14.55
C GLY A 152 -7.88 4.87 -13.63
N GLN A 153 -7.61 5.02 -12.34
CA GLN A 153 -8.64 5.33 -11.36
C GLN A 153 -9.05 6.79 -11.55
N GLN A 154 -10.34 7.03 -11.80
CA GLN A 154 -10.87 8.39 -11.88
C GLN A 154 -11.41 8.84 -10.53
N SER A 155 -11.18 10.10 -10.17
CA SER A 155 -11.71 10.74 -8.97
C SER A 155 -12.01 12.22 -9.23
N PRO A 156 -13.23 12.70 -8.96
CA PRO A 156 -14.38 11.90 -8.51
C PRO A 156 -14.96 11.05 -9.66
N LEU A 157 -15.66 9.97 -9.32
CA LEU A 157 -16.43 9.16 -10.30
C LEU A 157 -17.70 9.88 -10.78
N THR A 158 -18.05 11.00 -10.16
CA THR A 158 -19.25 11.77 -10.39
C THR A 158 -18.98 13.25 -10.20
N GLY A 159 -19.72 14.12 -10.88
CA GLY A 159 -19.52 15.55 -10.70
C GLY A 159 -20.55 16.40 -11.42
N VAL A 160 -20.42 17.71 -11.26
CA VAL A 160 -21.33 18.67 -11.88
C VAL A 160 -21.08 18.75 -13.38
N THR A 161 -22.15 19.00 -14.15
CA THR A 161 -22.04 19.21 -15.60
C THR A 161 -21.15 20.41 -15.94
N THR A 162 -21.03 21.42 -15.07
CA THR A 162 -20.28 22.65 -15.35
C THR A 162 -18.89 22.66 -14.71
N GLY A 163 -17.88 22.23 -15.46
CA GLY A 163 -16.47 22.57 -15.18
C GLY A 163 -15.82 21.82 -14.00
N GLY A 164 -16.43 20.73 -13.53
CA GLY A 164 -15.85 19.92 -12.45
C GLY A 164 -14.53 19.26 -12.86
N PRO A 165 -13.46 19.35 -12.07
CA PRO A 165 -12.22 18.63 -12.36
C PRO A 165 -12.37 17.13 -12.08
N VAL A 166 -11.93 16.30 -13.01
CA VAL A 166 -11.85 14.84 -12.87
C VAL A 166 -10.39 14.41 -13.01
N THR A 167 -9.82 13.89 -11.93
CA THR A 167 -8.43 13.38 -11.95
C THR A 167 -8.42 11.92 -12.35
N LEU A 168 -7.68 11.59 -13.40
CA LEU A 168 -7.43 10.22 -13.86
C LEU A 168 -6.00 9.82 -13.47
N THR A 169 -5.87 8.89 -12.54
CA THR A 169 -4.59 8.36 -12.05
C THR A 169 -4.29 7.01 -12.71
N ALA A 170 -3.33 7.00 -13.64
CA ALA A 170 -2.85 5.83 -14.34
C ALA A 170 -1.32 5.78 -14.24
N PRO A 171 -0.75 4.90 -13.39
CA PRO A 171 0.70 4.81 -13.17
C PRO A 171 1.48 4.64 -14.48
N GLY A 172 2.49 5.50 -14.67
CA GLY A 172 3.39 5.48 -15.83
C GLY A 172 2.79 6.00 -17.15
N ALA A 173 1.47 6.24 -17.22
CA ALA A 173 0.78 6.54 -18.47
C ALA A 173 1.15 7.90 -19.08
N PHE A 174 1.64 8.85 -18.28
CA PHE A 174 1.85 10.24 -18.71
C PHE A 174 3.31 10.67 -18.72
N THR A 175 4.27 9.75 -18.59
CA THR A 175 5.71 10.04 -18.48
C THR A 175 6.24 10.96 -19.60
N THR A 176 5.88 10.66 -20.85
CA THR A 176 6.35 11.38 -22.06
C THR A 176 5.38 12.44 -22.58
N THR A 177 4.21 12.59 -21.95
CA THR A 177 3.14 13.47 -22.45
C THR A 177 3.27 14.87 -21.84
N THR A 178 3.37 15.90 -22.69
CA THR A 178 3.43 17.31 -22.25
C THR A 178 2.10 18.05 -22.41
N THR A 179 1.29 17.64 -23.39
CA THR A 179 -0.06 18.17 -23.65
C THR A 179 -1.05 17.01 -23.59
N VAL A 180 -2.14 17.16 -22.83
CA VAL A 180 -3.13 16.09 -22.67
C VAL A 180 -4.48 16.52 -23.26
N GLY A 181 -4.96 15.76 -24.25
CA GLY A 181 -6.34 15.89 -24.71
C GLY A 181 -7.28 15.08 -23.81
N GLY A 182 -8.40 15.67 -23.40
CA GLY A 182 -9.44 14.97 -22.65
C GLY A 182 -10.66 14.68 -23.53
N LEU A 183 -11.26 13.50 -23.39
CA LEU A 183 -12.60 13.21 -23.92
C LEU A 183 -13.49 12.60 -22.86
N PHE A 184 -14.77 12.95 -22.91
CA PHE A 184 -15.86 12.23 -22.26
C PHE A 184 -16.70 11.56 -23.34
N THR A 185 -16.92 10.25 -23.26
CA THR A 185 -17.67 9.50 -24.29
C THR A 185 -18.60 8.47 -23.68
N THR A 186 -19.80 8.33 -24.26
CA THR A 186 -20.78 7.30 -23.84
C THR A 186 -20.42 5.90 -24.32
N ALA A 187 -19.51 5.80 -25.29
CA ALA A 187 -18.89 4.57 -25.76
C ALA A 187 -17.44 4.46 -25.27
N VAL A 188 -16.84 3.28 -25.43
CA VAL A 188 -15.41 3.04 -25.16
C VAL A 188 -14.54 4.13 -25.81
N CYS A 189 -13.50 4.58 -25.09
CA CYS A 189 -12.58 5.61 -25.55
C CYS A 189 -12.04 5.32 -26.96
N PRO A 190 -12.19 6.21 -27.94
CA PRO A 190 -11.57 6.04 -29.26
C PRO A 190 -10.05 5.86 -29.15
N GLU A 191 -9.44 5.08 -30.05
CA GLU A 191 -7.98 4.86 -30.04
C GLU A 191 -7.18 6.14 -30.34
N ARG A 192 -7.82 7.09 -31.03
CA ARG A 192 -7.27 8.39 -31.39
C ARG A 192 -8.19 9.50 -30.90
N TYR A 193 -7.61 10.64 -30.53
CA TYR A 193 -8.36 11.81 -30.11
C TYR A 193 -9.39 12.17 -31.18
N ALA A 194 -10.66 12.26 -30.81
CA ALA A 194 -11.76 12.44 -31.73
C ALA A 194 -12.27 13.89 -31.70
N ALA A 195 -12.89 14.31 -32.80
CA ALA A 195 -13.68 15.54 -32.83
C ALA A 195 -14.90 15.40 -31.90
N ALA A 196 -15.42 16.53 -31.41
CA ALA A 196 -16.68 16.54 -30.69
C ALA A 196 -17.80 15.99 -31.58
N ALA A 197 -18.62 15.09 -31.04
CA ALA A 197 -19.77 14.50 -31.70
C ALA A 197 -20.99 14.66 -30.80
N ALA A 198 -22.06 15.25 -31.33
CA ALA A 198 -23.24 15.59 -30.55
C ALA A 198 -23.80 14.37 -29.80
N GLY A 199 -23.89 14.48 -28.47
CA GLY A 199 -24.47 13.46 -27.60
C GLY A 199 -23.58 12.26 -27.27
N THR A 200 -22.42 12.10 -27.92
CA THR A 200 -21.60 10.88 -27.77
C THR A 200 -20.14 11.14 -27.44
N VAL A 201 -19.54 12.24 -27.93
CA VAL A 201 -18.12 12.58 -27.67
C VAL A 201 -17.99 14.06 -27.34
N PHE A 202 -17.47 14.36 -26.16
CA PHE A 202 -17.32 15.70 -25.63
C PHE A 202 -15.84 15.99 -25.38
N GLN A 203 -15.29 16.98 -26.08
CA GLN A 203 -13.91 17.40 -25.90
C GLN A 203 -13.74 18.17 -24.59
N ALA A 204 -12.63 17.89 -23.91
CA ALA A 204 -12.29 18.46 -22.62
C ALA A 204 -10.80 18.84 -22.58
N THR A 205 -10.48 19.79 -21.72
CA THR A 205 -9.09 20.20 -21.46
C THR A 205 -8.48 19.34 -20.36
N GLY A 206 -7.35 18.70 -20.66
CA GLY A 206 -6.57 17.92 -19.71
C GLY A 206 -5.28 18.65 -19.30
N THR A 207 -4.99 18.67 -18.01
CA THR A 207 -3.73 19.19 -17.46
C THR A 207 -2.99 18.07 -16.75
N ARG A 208 -1.74 17.80 -17.14
CA ARG A 208 -0.90 16.80 -16.47
C ARG A 208 -0.53 17.30 -15.08
N THR A 209 -0.84 16.52 -14.04
CA THR A 209 -0.49 16.86 -12.64
C THR A 209 0.74 16.10 -12.15
N SER A 210 1.02 14.90 -12.71
CA SER A 210 2.25 14.15 -12.46
C SER A 210 2.57 13.19 -13.63
N SER A 211 3.60 12.36 -13.52
CA SER A 211 3.82 11.23 -14.46
C SER A 211 2.71 10.17 -14.42
N ASN A 212 1.93 10.15 -13.34
CA ASN A 212 0.93 9.13 -13.04
C ASN A 212 -0.51 9.67 -13.06
N ALA A 213 -0.72 10.98 -13.22
CA ALA A 213 -2.04 11.58 -13.14
C ALA A 213 -2.24 12.77 -14.09
N VAL A 214 -3.48 12.93 -14.54
CA VAL A 214 -3.99 14.08 -15.28
C VAL A 214 -5.31 14.54 -14.66
N THR A 215 -5.55 15.85 -14.62
CA THR A 215 -6.86 16.43 -14.30
C THR A 215 -7.54 16.91 -15.56
N ILE A 216 -8.74 16.41 -15.85
CA ILE A 216 -9.57 16.72 -17.02
C ILE A 216 -10.81 17.47 -16.56
N THR A 217 -11.10 18.61 -17.17
CA THR A 217 -12.27 19.42 -16.80
C THR A 217 -13.52 18.94 -17.52
N ALA A 218 -14.56 18.56 -16.78
CA ALA A 218 -15.84 18.11 -17.32
C ALA A 218 -16.52 19.22 -18.15
N PRO A 219 -16.89 18.96 -19.42
CA PRO A 219 -17.57 19.96 -20.26
C PRO A 219 -18.99 20.29 -19.76
N ALA A 220 -19.37 21.57 -19.81
CA ALA A 220 -20.71 22.07 -19.48
C ALA A 220 -21.86 21.38 -20.25
N THR A 221 -21.54 20.76 -21.39
CA THR A 221 -22.45 20.12 -22.33
C THR A 221 -22.75 18.66 -22.02
N LEU A 222 -22.16 18.07 -20.96
CA LEU A 222 -22.50 16.72 -20.55
C LEU A 222 -23.97 16.63 -20.14
N THR A 223 -24.64 15.57 -20.58
CA THR A 223 -26.03 15.29 -20.21
C THR A 223 -26.06 14.69 -18.81
N ALA A 224 -26.84 15.31 -17.93
CA ALA A 224 -27.02 14.81 -16.57
C ALA A 224 -27.59 13.38 -16.56
N GLY A 225 -27.12 12.54 -15.64
CA GLY A 225 -27.53 11.14 -15.51
C GLY A 225 -26.95 10.20 -16.57
N THR A 226 -26.15 10.70 -17.52
CA THR A 226 -25.46 9.87 -18.51
C THR A 226 -24.08 9.48 -18.00
N GLY A 227 -23.67 8.23 -18.21
CA GLY A 227 -22.33 7.74 -17.89
C GLY A 227 -21.36 7.96 -19.05
N TYR A 228 -20.18 8.51 -18.76
CA TYR A 228 -19.14 8.82 -19.74
C TYR A 228 -17.80 8.18 -19.36
N TYR A 229 -17.17 7.42 -20.24
CA TYR A 229 -15.76 7.09 -20.06
C TYR A 229 -14.90 8.36 -20.15
N VAL A 230 -13.93 8.47 -19.25
CA VAL A 230 -12.98 9.58 -19.19
C VAL A 230 -11.70 9.12 -19.85
N CYS A 231 -11.32 9.78 -20.92
CA CYS A 231 -10.23 9.38 -21.79
C CYS A 231 -9.17 10.46 -21.82
N ALA A 232 -7.90 10.07 -21.66
CA ALA A 232 -6.75 10.96 -21.74
C ALA A 232 -5.88 10.57 -22.94
N TYR A 233 -5.49 11.55 -23.75
CA TYR A 233 -4.74 11.36 -24.98
C TYR A 233 -3.39 12.07 -24.94
N SER A 234 -2.41 11.59 -25.70
CA SER A 234 -1.06 12.16 -25.77
C SER A 234 -0.96 13.52 -26.47
N GLY A 235 -2.10 14.16 -26.75
CA GLY A 235 -2.24 15.47 -27.36
C GLY A 235 -3.70 15.78 -27.72
N THR A 236 -3.91 16.89 -28.42
CA THR A 236 -5.24 17.41 -28.80
C THR A 236 -5.51 17.34 -30.31
N THR A 237 -4.64 16.70 -31.09
CA THR A 237 -4.76 16.67 -32.55
C THR A 237 -5.70 15.55 -32.97
N VAL A 238 -6.86 15.92 -33.53
CA VAL A 238 -7.90 14.99 -33.95
C VAL A 238 -7.36 13.98 -34.97
N GLY A 239 -7.67 12.71 -34.75
CA GLY A 239 -7.26 11.58 -35.61
C GLY A 239 -5.81 11.11 -35.42
N THR A 240 -4.97 11.84 -34.70
CA THR A 240 -3.53 11.51 -34.58
C THR A 240 -3.08 11.23 -33.15
N SER A 241 -3.51 12.03 -32.17
CA SER A 241 -3.11 11.85 -30.76
C SER A 241 -3.63 10.51 -30.23
N ALA A 242 -2.74 9.65 -29.70
CA ALA A 242 -3.08 8.30 -29.25
C ALA A 242 -3.72 8.32 -27.86
N LEU A 243 -4.57 7.35 -27.56
CA LEU A 243 -5.10 7.12 -26.22
C LEU A 243 -3.96 6.79 -25.26
N ALA A 244 -3.72 7.65 -24.28
CA ALA A 244 -2.67 7.49 -23.27
C ALA A 244 -3.18 6.74 -22.05
N ALA A 245 -4.41 7.03 -21.62
CA ALA A 245 -5.09 6.31 -20.54
C ALA A 245 -6.61 6.46 -20.66
N ARG A 246 -7.35 5.58 -20.00
CA ARG A 246 -8.81 5.71 -19.83
C ARG A 246 -9.25 5.33 -18.44
N SER A 247 -10.45 5.73 -18.06
CA SER A 247 -11.05 5.30 -16.80
C SER A 247 -11.48 3.83 -16.80
N TRP A 248 -11.42 3.21 -15.62
CA TRP A 248 -12.01 1.89 -15.33
C TRP A 248 -13.54 1.91 -15.48
N GLY A 249 -14.18 2.96 -14.98
CA GLY A 249 -15.64 3.13 -14.99
C GLY A 249 -16.09 4.37 -15.76
N THR A 250 -17.39 4.63 -15.71
CA THR A 250 -18.00 5.83 -16.29
C THR A 250 -18.13 6.95 -15.25
N TYR A 251 -17.83 8.18 -15.65
CA TYR A 251 -18.14 9.42 -14.95
C TYR A 251 -19.60 9.79 -15.17
N SER A 252 -20.35 10.03 -14.10
CA SER A 252 -21.73 10.55 -14.22
C SER A 252 -21.78 12.04 -13.93
N ALA A 253 -22.39 12.79 -14.85
CA ALA A 253 -22.61 14.21 -14.65
C ALA A 253 -23.98 14.46 -13.99
N TYR A 254 -24.08 15.45 -13.10
CA TYR A 254 -25.34 15.88 -12.49
C TYR A 254 -25.55 17.39 -12.67
N PRO A 255 -26.80 17.90 -12.68
CA PRO A 255 -27.06 19.31 -12.86
C PRO A 255 -26.47 20.11 -11.71
N ALA A 256 -25.72 21.18 -12.01
CA ALA A 256 -25.16 22.05 -10.98
C ALA A 256 -26.21 22.99 -10.34
N THR A 257 -27.28 23.31 -11.07
CA THR A 257 -28.30 24.28 -10.68
C THR A 257 -29.67 23.90 -11.24
N GLY A 258 -30.75 24.37 -10.58
CA GLY A 258 -32.13 24.18 -11.04
C GLY A 258 -32.83 22.97 -10.43
N THR A 259 -34.00 22.63 -10.96
CA THR A 259 -34.77 21.44 -10.56
C THR A 259 -33.98 20.18 -10.86
N GLY A 260 -33.71 19.36 -9.84
CA GLY A 260 -32.87 18.16 -9.96
C GLY A 260 -31.38 18.39 -9.72
N ALA A 261 -30.96 19.59 -9.30
CA ALA A 261 -29.61 19.81 -8.81
C ALA A 261 -29.37 19.01 -7.53
N LEU A 262 -28.27 18.28 -7.50
CA LEU A 262 -27.91 17.42 -6.38
C LEU A 262 -26.81 18.09 -5.56
N VAL A 263 -27.02 18.21 -4.25
CA VAL A 263 -26.01 18.76 -3.34
C VAL A 263 -24.92 17.71 -3.11
N ALA A 264 -23.65 18.09 -3.25
CA ALA A 264 -22.53 17.23 -2.92
C ALA A 264 -22.37 17.09 -1.39
N PRO A 265 -22.59 15.90 -0.81
CA PRO A 265 -22.41 15.69 0.60
C PRO A 265 -20.93 15.43 0.92
N THR A 266 -20.51 15.76 2.14
CA THR A 266 -19.23 15.28 2.70
C THR A 266 -19.42 13.89 3.29
N ILE A 267 -18.52 12.96 3.01
CA ILE A 267 -18.54 11.60 3.54
C ILE A 267 -17.50 11.40 4.64
N THR A 268 -17.85 10.70 5.72
CA THR A 268 -16.93 10.41 6.83
C THR A 268 -17.21 9.03 7.45
N PRO A 269 -16.21 8.13 7.54
CA PRO A 269 -14.89 8.24 6.92
C PRO A 269 -14.98 8.15 5.38
N PRO A 270 -14.09 8.81 4.62
CA PRO A 270 -14.07 8.72 3.16
C PRO A 270 -13.47 7.41 2.63
N ASN A 271 -12.94 6.58 3.53
CA ASN A 271 -12.24 5.35 3.18
C ASN A 271 -12.39 4.27 4.25
N GLY A 272 -12.20 3.00 3.87
CA GLY A 272 -12.30 1.87 4.78
C GLY A 272 -11.76 0.55 4.27
N SER A 273 -11.97 -0.50 5.05
CA SER A 273 -11.41 -1.84 4.78
C SER A 273 -12.31 -2.64 3.83
N SER A 274 -11.70 -3.29 2.85
CA SER A 274 -12.36 -4.18 1.90
C SER A 274 -13.17 -5.27 2.61
N GLY A 275 -14.48 -5.31 2.36
CA GLY A 275 -15.40 -6.36 2.79
C GLY A 275 -15.65 -6.52 4.29
N GLN A 276 -15.28 -5.52 5.10
CA GLN A 276 -15.50 -5.55 6.57
C GLN A 276 -16.84 -4.95 7.00
N GLY A 277 -17.65 -4.44 6.07
CA GLY A 277 -18.85 -3.67 6.38
C GLY A 277 -18.54 -2.41 7.21
N GLY A 278 -19.57 -1.82 7.83
CA GLY A 278 -19.44 -0.62 8.69
C GLY A 278 -20.46 0.45 8.34
N TYR A 279 -20.26 1.67 8.83
CA TYR A 279 -21.12 2.81 8.53
C TYR A 279 -20.28 4.00 8.05
N VAL A 280 -20.80 4.69 7.03
CA VAL A 280 -20.31 6.01 6.59
C VAL A 280 -21.39 7.04 6.85
N THR A 281 -20.99 8.25 7.25
CA THR A 281 -21.90 9.38 7.44
C THR A 281 -21.83 10.29 6.22
N LEU A 282 -22.97 10.57 5.60
CA LEU A 282 -23.13 11.62 4.60
C LEU A 282 -23.66 12.87 5.29
N SER A 283 -22.94 13.99 5.18
CA SER A 283 -23.38 15.29 5.69
C SER A 283 -23.62 16.28 4.56
N ALA A 284 -24.73 16.99 4.60
CA ALA A 284 -25.16 17.99 3.62
C ALA A 284 -25.82 19.18 4.34
N PRO A 285 -26.13 20.30 3.66
CA PRO A 285 -26.89 21.41 4.24
C PRO A 285 -28.21 20.94 4.88
N THR A 286 -28.63 21.61 5.94
CA THR A 286 -29.87 21.30 6.68
C THR A 286 -31.08 21.29 5.76
N GLY A 287 -31.93 20.26 5.89
CA GLY A 287 -33.12 20.07 5.07
C GLY A 287 -32.90 19.23 3.81
N THR A 288 -31.65 18.80 3.54
CA THR A 288 -31.35 17.88 2.43
C THR A 288 -31.96 16.50 2.64
N PHE A 289 -32.03 16.03 3.89
CA PHE A 289 -32.67 14.76 4.27
C PHE A 289 -33.96 15.04 5.04
N PRO A 290 -35.09 15.26 4.36
CA PRO A 290 -36.36 15.43 5.04
C PRO A 290 -36.82 14.09 5.61
N GLY A 291 -36.84 13.92 6.93
CA GLY A 291 -37.13 12.64 7.62
C GLY A 291 -38.53 12.05 7.51
N THR A 292 -39.22 12.38 6.43
CA THR A 292 -40.47 11.78 5.97
C THR A 292 -40.24 10.65 4.95
N TYR A 293 -39.01 10.36 4.53
CA TYR A 293 -38.72 9.35 3.50
C TYR A 293 -38.05 8.10 4.08
N THR A 294 -38.38 6.94 3.51
CA THR A 294 -37.49 5.78 3.54
C THR A 294 -36.35 6.00 2.56
N TYR A 295 -35.12 5.65 2.96
CA TYR A 295 -33.94 5.84 2.14
C TYR A 295 -33.37 4.51 1.68
N GLY A 296 -32.89 4.48 0.44
CA GLY A 296 -32.10 3.39 -0.14
C GLY A 296 -30.68 3.86 -0.43
N ALA A 297 -29.70 2.98 -0.30
CA ALA A 297 -28.32 3.29 -0.64
C ALA A 297 -27.69 2.19 -1.52
N VAL A 298 -26.89 2.63 -2.49
CA VAL A 298 -26.13 1.77 -3.40
C VAL A 298 -24.67 2.20 -3.41
N PHE A 299 -23.76 1.23 -3.32
CA PHE A 299 -22.33 1.42 -3.54
C PHE A 299 -22.00 0.93 -4.95
N SER A 300 -21.63 1.82 -5.86
CA SER A 300 -21.34 1.47 -7.25
C SER A 300 -19.92 1.85 -7.66
N ARG A 301 -19.18 0.93 -8.30
CA ARG A 301 -17.91 1.29 -8.96
C ARG A 301 -18.13 2.10 -10.25
N PHE A 302 -19.35 2.13 -10.75
CA PHE A 302 -19.77 2.88 -11.92
C PHE A 302 -20.62 4.08 -11.52
N ALA A 303 -21.14 4.79 -12.51
CA ALA A 303 -22.18 5.80 -12.31
C ALA A 303 -23.33 5.24 -11.44
N CYS A 304 -23.83 6.06 -10.52
CA CYS A 304 -25.00 5.69 -9.75
C CYS A 304 -26.19 5.43 -10.68
N PRO A 305 -26.95 4.33 -10.47
CA PRO A 305 -28.22 4.13 -11.15
C PRO A 305 -29.14 5.36 -11.02
N ALA A 306 -29.92 5.65 -12.06
CA ALA A 306 -30.85 6.79 -12.04
C ALA A 306 -31.97 6.62 -10.99
N THR A 307 -32.39 5.37 -10.78
CA THR A 307 -33.35 4.95 -9.75
C THR A 307 -32.73 3.90 -8.85
N TYR A 308 -33.22 3.77 -7.62
CA TYR A 308 -32.81 2.70 -6.71
C TYR A 308 -32.97 1.32 -7.37
N ILE A 309 -31.99 0.45 -7.17
CA ILE A 309 -32.03 -0.95 -7.62
C ILE A 309 -32.43 -1.84 -6.45
N THR A 310 -33.25 -2.86 -6.70
CA THR A 310 -33.74 -3.79 -5.65
C THR A 310 -32.87 -5.02 -5.46
N ALA A 311 -31.85 -5.20 -6.29
CA ALA A 311 -30.87 -6.26 -6.19
C ALA A 311 -29.50 -5.76 -6.61
N SER A 312 -28.45 -6.25 -5.93
CA SER A 312 -27.07 -6.02 -6.35
C SER A 312 -26.85 -6.61 -7.74
N THR A 313 -26.21 -5.85 -8.62
CA THR A 313 -25.94 -6.27 -10.01
C THR A 313 -24.55 -5.81 -10.43
N GLY A 314 -23.70 -6.75 -10.85
CA GLY A 314 -22.31 -6.45 -11.19
C GLY A 314 -21.56 -5.77 -10.04
N ASP A 315 -21.01 -4.58 -10.29
CA ASP A 315 -20.30 -3.75 -9.30
C ASP A 315 -21.19 -2.69 -8.60
N ALA A 316 -22.52 -2.90 -8.57
CA ALA A 316 -23.46 -2.09 -7.81
C ALA A 316 -24.07 -2.92 -6.68
N PHE A 317 -23.80 -2.52 -5.43
CA PHE A 317 -24.16 -3.25 -4.22
C PHE A 317 -25.18 -2.46 -3.40
N ILE A 318 -26.34 -3.05 -3.13
CA ILE A 318 -27.35 -2.45 -2.26
C ILE A 318 -26.94 -2.57 -0.79
N SER A 319 -27.21 -1.51 -0.01
CA SER A 319 -27.10 -1.59 1.45
C SER A 319 -28.30 -2.35 2.01
N THR A 320 -28.06 -3.52 2.61
CA THR A 320 -29.09 -4.44 3.13
C THR A 320 -29.08 -4.59 4.64
N ALA A 321 -28.21 -3.85 5.35
CA ALA A 321 -28.18 -3.89 6.81
C ALA A 321 -29.52 -3.42 7.40
N ASN A 322 -29.73 -3.68 8.70
CA ASN A 322 -30.90 -3.18 9.41
C ASN A 322 -30.45 -2.30 10.60
N PRO A 323 -30.55 -0.96 10.52
CA PRO A 323 -31.01 -0.17 9.35
C PRO A 323 -29.92 -0.02 8.27
N ALA A 324 -30.32 -0.08 7.00
CA ALA A 324 -29.41 0.11 5.86
C ALA A 324 -28.99 1.57 5.73
N VAL A 325 -29.96 2.45 5.97
CA VAL A 325 -29.78 3.89 6.04
C VAL A 325 -30.51 4.38 7.28
N GLN A 326 -29.81 5.13 8.12
CA GLN A 326 -30.36 5.74 9.31
C GLN A 326 -30.21 7.26 9.21
N GLU A 327 -31.32 7.98 9.23
CA GLU A 327 -31.27 9.43 9.42
C GLU A 327 -30.84 9.76 10.84
N ILE A 328 -29.82 10.61 10.96
CA ILE A 328 -29.35 11.15 12.23
C ILE A 328 -29.97 12.53 12.44
N THR A 329 -29.96 13.36 11.40
CA THR A 329 -30.56 14.69 11.38
C THR A 329 -30.98 15.04 9.95
N THR A 330 -31.69 16.15 9.75
CA THR A 330 -32.03 16.65 8.40
C THR A 330 -30.82 17.06 7.54
N ALA A 331 -29.63 17.04 8.13
CA ALA A 331 -28.33 17.31 7.50
C ALA A 331 -27.41 16.08 7.46
N LYS A 332 -27.76 14.97 8.12
CA LYS A 332 -26.87 13.80 8.28
C LYS A 332 -27.59 12.47 8.20
N VAL A 333 -27.05 11.57 7.40
CA VAL A 333 -27.49 10.17 7.28
C VAL A 333 -26.29 9.24 7.47
N ALA A 334 -26.47 8.18 8.24
CA ALA A 334 -25.56 7.03 8.28
C ALA A 334 -26.00 5.99 7.25
N VAL A 335 -25.04 5.49 6.47
CA VAL A 335 -25.26 4.46 5.44
C VAL A 335 -24.39 3.26 5.79
N ALA A 336 -25.00 2.08 5.88
CA ALA A 336 -24.26 0.84 6.09
C ALA A 336 -23.52 0.45 4.80
N VAL A 337 -22.23 0.15 4.92
CA VAL A 337 -21.38 -0.32 3.83
C VAL A 337 -21.59 -1.84 3.67
N PRO A 338 -21.99 -2.34 2.49
CA PRO A 338 -22.09 -3.78 2.23
C PRO A 338 -20.72 -4.49 2.33
N THR A 339 -20.72 -5.75 2.76
CA THR A 339 -19.51 -6.60 2.82
C THR A 339 -18.96 -6.98 1.44
N GLU A 340 -19.75 -6.78 0.40
CA GLU A 340 -19.37 -6.99 -1.00
C GLU A 340 -18.53 -5.83 -1.56
N VAL A 341 -18.53 -4.68 -0.87
CA VAL A 341 -17.68 -3.53 -1.20
C VAL A 341 -16.22 -3.89 -0.88
N THR A 342 -15.55 -4.42 -1.90
CA THR A 342 -14.19 -4.96 -1.81
C THR A 342 -13.23 -4.23 -2.74
N SER A 343 -11.93 -4.31 -2.45
CA SER A 343 -10.88 -3.88 -3.39
C SER A 343 -10.82 -4.84 -4.57
N GLY A 344 -10.64 -4.32 -5.78
CA GLY A 344 -10.39 -5.10 -6.99
C GLY A 344 -9.12 -5.94 -6.86
N ALA A 345 -9.06 -7.06 -7.58
CA ALA A 345 -7.88 -7.92 -7.59
C ALA A 345 -6.69 -7.14 -8.18
N GLY A 346 -5.66 -6.92 -7.35
CA GLY A 346 -4.46 -6.18 -7.75
C GLY A 346 -4.55 -4.65 -7.58
N ASP A 347 -5.72 -4.11 -7.23
CA ASP A 347 -5.86 -2.67 -6.99
C ASP A 347 -5.38 -2.30 -5.57
N PRO A 348 -4.52 -1.28 -5.40
CA PRO A 348 -4.13 -0.81 -4.07
C PRO A 348 -5.31 -0.17 -3.34
N THR A 349 -6.26 0.40 -4.08
CA THR A 349 -7.52 0.95 -3.60
C THR A 349 -8.60 0.85 -4.68
N THR A 350 -9.86 0.74 -4.28
CA THR A 350 -11.00 0.80 -5.20
C THR A 350 -12.01 1.82 -4.72
N SER A 351 -12.43 2.70 -5.62
CA SER A 351 -13.41 3.76 -5.31
C SER A 351 -14.82 3.32 -5.69
N TYR A 352 -15.77 3.68 -4.83
CA TYR A 352 -17.20 3.46 -5.00
C TYR A 352 -17.92 4.80 -4.88
N ASN A 353 -18.92 5.01 -5.72
CA ASN A 353 -19.94 6.02 -5.51
C ASN A 353 -20.91 5.52 -4.44
N VAL A 354 -21.13 6.33 -3.41
CA VAL A 354 -22.19 6.17 -2.43
C VAL A 354 -23.40 6.96 -2.93
N CYS A 355 -24.36 6.21 -3.45
CA CYS A 355 -25.58 6.71 -4.08
C CYS A 355 -26.72 6.64 -3.06
N LEU A 356 -27.32 7.79 -2.70
CA LEU A 356 -28.43 7.84 -1.76
C LEU A 356 -29.72 8.23 -2.48
N TYR A 357 -30.78 7.45 -2.25
CA TYR A 357 -32.05 7.53 -2.97
C TYR A 357 -33.22 7.86 -2.05
N ARG A 358 -34.20 8.58 -2.60
CA ARG A 358 -35.47 8.94 -1.94
C ARG A 358 -36.48 7.80 -2.00
N GLY A 359 -36.09 6.64 -1.49
CA GLY A 359 -36.87 5.40 -1.47
C GLY A 359 -35.98 4.17 -1.62
N ASN A 360 -36.54 3.01 -1.33
CA ASN A 360 -35.84 1.71 -1.36
C ASN A 360 -36.67 0.59 -2.02
N THR A 361 -37.67 0.94 -2.83
CA THR A 361 -38.64 0.03 -3.45
C THR A 361 -38.36 -0.25 -4.92
N GLY A 362 -37.49 0.54 -5.56
CA GLY A 362 -37.12 0.43 -6.97
C GLY A 362 -38.14 0.99 -7.94
N VAL A 363 -39.06 1.84 -7.47
CA VAL A 363 -40.03 2.53 -8.31
C VAL A 363 -39.41 3.78 -8.94
N ALA A 364 -40.03 4.32 -10.00
CA ALA A 364 -39.52 5.50 -10.72
C ALA A 364 -39.33 6.76 -9.84
N GLY A 365 -39.96 6.80 -8.66
CA GLY A 365 -39.80 7.88 -7.67
C GLY A 365 -38.57 7.78 -6.78
N ASP A 366 -37.87 6.64 -6.77
CA ASP A 366 -36.70 6.41 -5.92
C ASP A 366 -35.44 6.98 -6.59
N THR A 367 -35.39 8.30 -6.77
CA THR A 367 -34.30 9.02 -7.43
C THR A 367 -33.21 9.44 -6.44
N LEU A 368 -32.02 9.76 -6.95
CA LEU A 368 -30.93 10.32 -6.14
C LEU A 368 -31.38 11.60 -5.41
N ILE A 369 -31.00 11.73 -4.13
CA ILE A 369 -31.33 12.90 -3.30
C ILE A 369 -30.12 13.85 -3.11
N VAL A 370 -28.91 13.32 -3.25
CA VAL A 370 -27.63 14.04 -3.15
C VAL A 370 -26.70 13.56 -4.24
N ALA A 371 -25.69 14.37 -4.55
CA ALA A 371 -24.69 13.97 -5.52
C ALA A 371 -23.90 12.81 -4.91
N PRO A 372 -23.44 11.84 -5.70
CA PRO A 372 -22.78 10.69 -5.14
C PRO A 372 -21.47 11.08 -4.44
N ALA A 373 -21.26 10.55 -3.24
CA ALA A 373 -19.99 10.71 -2.54
C ALA A 373 -19.02 9.60 -2.96
N THR A 374 -17.72 9.87 -2.93
CA THR A 374 -16.72 8.82 -3.20
C THR A 374 -16.28 8.18 -1.89
N TYR A 375 -16.44 6.86 -1.79
CA TYR A 375 -15.92 6.02 -0.71
C TYR A 375 -14.85 5.08 -1.27
N THR A 376 -13.66 5.10 -0.69
CA THR A 376 -12.52 4.30 -1.18
C THR A 376 -12.23 3.14 -0.23
N VAL A 377 -12.23 1.91 -0.73
CA VAL A 377 -11.79 0.73 0.03
C VAL A 377 -10.39 0.30 -0.37
N ALA A 378 -9.66 -0.25 0.59
CA ALA A 378 -8.35 -0.85 0.38
C ALA A 378 -8.29 -2.23 1.02
N PRO A 379 -7.28 -3.07 0.68
CA PRO A 379 -7.07 -4.35 1.34
C PRO A 379 -7.13 -4.22 2.87
N VAL A 380 -7.71 -5.21 3.54
CA VAL A 380 -7.92 -5.17 4.99
C VAL A 380 -6.57 -5.04 5.69
N LEU A 381 -6.37 -3.89 6.33
CA LEU A 381 -5.23 -3.67 7.21
C LEU A 381 -5.48 -4.40 8.53
N SER A 382 -4.62 -5.36 8.84
CA SER A 382 -4.57 -5.99 10.16
C SER A 382 -3.25 -5.70 10.83
N VAL A 383 -3.34 -5.14 12.03
CA VAL A 383 -2.27 -5.18 13.04
C VAL A 383 -2.86 -5.96 14.22
N ALA A 384 -2.83 -7.29 14.11
CA ALA A 384 -3.50 -8.13 15.10
C ALA A 384 -2.85 -7.96 16.48
N ASN A 385 -3.67 -7.71 17.50
CA ASN A 385 -3.27 -7.84 18.91
C ASN A 385 -3.61 -9.25 19.38
N VAL A 386 -2.67 -9.95 20.01
CA VAL A 386 -3.06 -10.74 21.18
C VAL A 386 -2.79 -9.87 22.37
N THR A 387 -3.77 -9.78 23.25
CA THR A 387 -3.59 -9.40 24.65
C THR A 387 -2.47 -10.29 25.17
N ASN A 388 -1.23 -9.78 25.16
CA ASN A 388 -0.09 -10.53 25.63
C ASN A 388 -0.27 -10.63 27.13
N THR A 389 -0.94 -11.68 27.58
CA THR A 389 -0.72 -12.22 28.92
C THR A 389 0.73 -12.69 28.90
N LEU A 390 1.67 -11.75 29.07
CA LEU A 390 3.02 -12.07 29.48
C LEU A 390 2.85 -12.79 30.82
N ASN A 391 2.85 -14.12 30.78
CA ASN A 391 3.36 -14.86 31.90
C ASN A 391 4.75 -14.31 32.13
N ASN A 392 4.88 -13.53 33.20
CA ASN A 392 6.07 -13.11 33.88
C ASN A 392 7.27 -14.02 33.55
N ALA A 393 7.99 -13.71 32.47
CA ALA A 393 9.26 -14.33 32.17
C ALA A 393 10.32 -13.54 32.93
N THR A 394 10.39 -13.83 34.23
CA THR A 394 11.57 -13.53 35.04
C THR A 394 12.81 -14.03 34.30
N SER A 395 13.74 -13.11 34.08
CA SER A 395 15.01 -13.28 33.39
C SER A 395 15.79 -14.49 33.91
N GLY A 396 16.09 -15.41 33.00
CA GLY A 396 17.05 -16.48 33.19
C GLY A 396 17.51 -17.05 31.85
N GLY A 397 18.45 -16.37 31.19
CA GLY A 397 19.43 -16.97 30.26
C GLY A 397 18.97 -17.79 29.04
N ALA A 398 17.68 -17.96 28.76
CA ALA A 398 17.21 -18.74 27.62
C ALA A 398 16.54 -17.84 26.58
N THR A 399 16.83 -18.13 25.31
CA THR A 399 16.08 -17.69 24.13
C THR A 399 14.59 -17.54 24.46
N GLY A 400 14.12 -16.30 24.62
CA GLY A 400 12.73 -16.01 24.98
C GLY A 400 11.77 -16.63 23.96
N PRO A 401 10.53 -16.96 24.36
CA PRO A 401 9.56 -17.53 23.46
C PRO A 401 9.37 -16.58 22.28
N ASN A 402 9.76 -17.06 21.11
CA ASN A 402 9.66 -16.34 19.87
C ASN A 402 8.18 -16.02 19.60
N VAL A 403 7.81 -14.75 19.76
CA VAL A 403 6.45 -14.24 19.48
C VAL A 403 6.01 -14.42 18.01
N ASN A 404 6.89 -14.90 17.11
CA ASN A 404 6.52 -15.28 15.74
C ASN A 404 5.49 -16.42 15.64
N ALA A 405 5.26 -17.20 16.69
CA ALA A 405 4.37 -18.36 16.60
C ALA A 405 2.87 -18.04 16.55
N LEU A 406 2.46 -16.78 16.79
CA LEU A 406 1.05 -16.41 16.94
C LEU A 406 0.52 -15.37 15.92
N GLY A 407 1.28 -15.06 14.87
CA GLY A 407 0.83 -14.16 13.79
C GLY A 407 0.68 -12.69 14.20
N HIS A 408 1.45 -12.23 15.19
CA HIS A 408 1.48 -10.82 15.63
C HIS A 408 2.50 -10.00 14.88
N PRO A 409 2.26 -8.68 14.74
CA PRO A 409 3.28 -7.75 14.26
C PRO A 409 4.57 -7.95 15.03
N SER A 410 5.62 -8.37 14.33
CA SER A 410 6.96 -8.55 14.90
C SER A 410 7.82 -7.40 14.46
N ILE A 411 8.45 -6.69 15.39
CA ILE A 411 9.35 -5.57 15.11
C ILE A 411 10.78 -6.01 15.40
N GLN A 412 11.65 -5.95 14.39
CA GLN A 412 13.07 -6.31 14.52
C GLN A 412 13.98 -5.13 14.13
N PRO A 413 14.90 -4.70 15.01
CA PRO A 413 15.02 -5.11 16.41
C PRO A 413 13.80 -4.68 17.25
N ALA A 414 13.52 -5.41 18.34
CA ALA A 414 12.36 -5.14 19.22
C ALA A 414 12.58 -3.93 20.17
N SER A 415 13.76 -3.34 20.15
CA SER A 415 14.12 -2.17 20.94
C SER A 415 15.18 -1.32 20.24
N GLY A 416 15.24 -0.05 20.60
CA GLY A 416 16.26 0.89 20.11
C GLY A 416 16.29 2.16 20.96
N PRO A 417 17.35 3.00 20.84
CA PRO A 417 17.52 4.17 21.69
C PRO A 417 16.35 5.16 21.56
N ALA A 418 16.04 5.83 22.67
CA ALA A 418 15.05 6.92 22.75
C ALA A 418 15.33 8.09 21.77
N GLN A 419 16.57 8.23 21.30
CA GLN A 419 16.96 9.19 20.28
C GLN A 419 16.43 8.85 18.88
N GLY A 420 15.95 7.63 18.66
CA GLY A 420 15.56 7.13 17.35
C GLY A 420 16.75 6.61 16.54
N GLY A 421 16.65 6.65 15.21
CA GLY A 421 17.70 6.21 14.28
C GLY A 421 17.81 4.70 14.09
N THR A 422 16.92 3.91 14.71
CA THR A 422 16.91 2.46 14.54
C THR A 422 16.11 2.09 13.30
N THR A 423 16.75 1.47 12.31
CA THR A 423 16.03 0.82 11.21
C THR A 423 15.30 -0.39 11.76
N VAL A 424 13.97 -0.39 11.65
CA VAL A 424 13.11 -1.49 12.06
C VAL A 424 12.47 -2.16 10.86
N THR A 425 12.33 -3.48 10.92
CA THR A 425 11.49 -4.27 10.03
C THR A 425 10.28 -4.73 10.82
N ILE A 426 9.09 -4.50 10.26
CA ILE A 426 7.82 -4.88 10.86
C ILE A 426 7.21 -5.97 9.98
N GLU A 427 7.00 -7.15 10.54
CA GLU A 427 6.50 -8.35 9.84
C GLU A 427 5.14 -8.78 10.39
N ASN A 428 4.53 -9.81 9.79
CA ASN A 428 3.23 -10.39 10.19
C ASN A 428 2.08 -9.37 10.19
N LEU A 429 2.13 -8.42 9.26
CA LEU A 429 1.02 -7.52 8.95
C LEU A 429 0.13 -8.16 7.88
N THR A 430 -1.05 -7.59 7.64
CA THR A 430 -1.80 -7.86 6.40
C THR A 430 -2.28 -6.54 5.79
N GLY A 431 -2.44 -6.51 4.47
CA GLY A 431 -2.99 -5.34 3.78
C GLY A 431 -1.99 -4.19 3.64
N ILE A 432 -0.68 -4.49 3.62
CA ILE A 432 0.34 -3.49 3.30
C ILE A 432 0.37 -3.26 1.79
N PRO A 433 0.19 -2.02 1.31
CA PRO A 433 0.21 -1.73 -0.11
C PRO A 433 1.64 -1.77 -0.64
N THR A 434 1.87 -2.51 -1.73
CA THR A 434 3.19 -2.64 -2.39
C THR A 434 3.36 -1.75 -3.61
N ALA A 435 2.29 -1.10 -4.07
CA ALA A 435 2.33 -0.16 -5.19
C ALA A 435 3.06 1.13 -4.80
N GLU A 436 3.93 1.62 -5.68
CA GLU A 436 4.64 2.89 -5.49
C GLU A 436 3.65 4.06 -5.37
N GLY A 437 3.88 4.94 -4.39
CA GLY A 437 3.01 6.10 -4.12
C GLY A 437 1.73 5.79 -3.36
N ALA A 438 1.47 4.52 -2.99
CA ALA A 438 0.36 4.19 -2.11
C ALA A 438 0.56 4.81 -0.71
N LEU A 439 -0.53 5.25 -0.09
CA LEU A 439 -0.49 5.77 1.28
C LEU A 439 -0.04 4.66 2.25
N LEU A 440 1.13 4.85 2.84
CA LEU A 440 1.67 4.00 3.89
C LEU A 440 2.43 4.86 4.89
N GLN A 441 1.96 4.87 6.14
CA GLN A 441 2.63 5.54 7.25
C GLN A 441 2.65 4.59 8.44
N ALA A 442 3.65 4.74 9.31
CA ALA A 442 3.77 3.98 10.54
C ALA A 442 4.34 4.88 11.65
N SER A 443 3.94 4.63 12.89
CA SER A 443 4.42 5.35 14.07
C SER A 443 4.55 4.40 15.25
N LEU A 444 5.50 4.69 16.14
CA LEU A 444 5.70 3.99 17.41
C LEU A 444 5.44 4.97 18.55
N GLY A 445 4.39 4.74 19.33
CA GLY A 445 4.02 5.62 20.46
C GLY A 445 3.54 7.02 20.02
N GLY A 446 3.18 7.19 18.76
CA GLY A 446 2.88 8.50 18.16
C GLY A 446 4.08 9.18 17.50
N SER A 447 5.31 8.71 17.74
CA SER A 447 6.49 9.15 16.98
C SER A 447 6.50 8.48 15.61
N ASN A 448 6.35 9.30 14.56
CA ASN A 448 6.31 8.83 13.17
C ASN A 448 7.65 8.20 12.78
N LEU A 449 7.59 7.05 12.11
CA LEU A 449 8.75 6.47 11.44
C LEU A 449 9.07 7.28 10.18
N THR A 450 10.36 7.36 9.85
CA THR A 450 10.83 7.94 8.58
C THR A 450 11.21 6.83 7.60
N ASN A 451 11.31 7.16 6.31
CA ASN A 451 11.67 6.22 5.24
C ASN A 451 10.80 4.95 5.21
N VAL A 452 9.51 5.10 5.53
CA VAL A 452 8.56 3.98 5.55
C VAL A 452 8.35 3.46 4.13
N ARG A 453 8.60 2.17 3.92
CA ARG A 453 8.30 1.48 2.66
C ARG A 453 7.83 0.06 2.89
N ALA A 454 6.96 -0.43 2.01
CA ALA A 454 6.57 -1.83 1.99
C ALA A 454 7.73 -2.70 1.49
N LEU A 455 7.95 -3.82 2.16
CA LEU A 455 8.82 -4.89 1.69
C LEU A 455 7.98 -5.99 1.01
N SER A 456 6.76 -6.21 1.49
CA SER A 456 5.77 -7.13 0.93
C SER A 456 4.35 -6.69 1.35
N SER A 457 3.33 -7.47 1.01
CA SER A 457 1.95 -7.25 1.49
C SER A 457 1.76 -7.53 2.98
N THR A 458 2.77 -8.09 3.65
CA THR A 458 2.75 -8.46 5.08
C THR A 458 3.93 -7.88 5.86
N SER A 459 4.79 -7.07 5.24
CA SER A 459 5.94 -6.47 5.91
C SER A 459 6.30 -5.09 5.38
N LEU A 460 6.80 -4.24 6.27
CA LEU A 460 7.31 -2.90 5.97
C LEU A 460 8.58 -2.62 6.77
N THR A 461 9.30 -1.57 6.41
CA THR A 461 10.45 -1.07 7.17
C THR A 461 10.38 0.44 7.31
N GLY A 462 11.02 0.98 8.34
CA GLY A 462 11.16 2.41 8.59
C GLY A 462 12.27 2.66 9.61
N VAL A 463 12.55 3.94 9.88
CA VAL A 463 13.56 4.37 10.86
C VAL A 463 12.85 5.09 12.00
N THR A 464 13.13 4.66 13.23
CA THR A 464 12.57 5.30 14.44
C THR A 464 12.99 6.75 14.55
N THR A 465 12.10 7.60 15.06
CA THR A 465 12.41 8.98 15.45
C THR A 465 12.53 9.06 16.97
N ALA A 466 12.95 10.22 17.48
CA ALA A 466 13.05 10.41 18.92
C ALA A 466 11.70 10.21 19.61
N HIS A 467 11.72 9.55 20.76
CA HIS A 467 10.56 9.28 21.62
C HIS A 467 11.05 9.01 23.05
N GLY A 468 10.26 9.36 24.06
CA GLY A 468 10.57 9.02 25.45
C GLY A 468 10.77 7.51 25.63
N ALA A 469 11.70 7.08 26.49
CA ALA A 469 11.92 5.65 26.66
C ALA A 469 10.70 4.96 27.29
N GLY A 470 10.56 3.67 26.99
CA GLY A 470 9.42 2.86 27.43
C GLY A 470 8.84 2.01 26.31
N PHE A 471 7.85 1.20 26.68
CA PHE A 471 7.09 0.41 25.72
C PHE A 471 6.08 1.28 24.97
N VAL A 472 5.97 1.05 23.67
CA VAL A 472 5.08 1.82 22.79
C VAL A 472 4.26 0.93 21.87
N ASN A 473 3.09 1.43 21.49
CA ASN A 473 2.22 0.80 20.50
C ASN A 473 2.68 1.12 19.07
N LEU A 474 2.48 0.17 18.16
CA LEU A 474 2.60 0.37 16.73
C LEU A 474 1.27 0.88 16.18
N SER A 475 1.31 1.98 15.42
CA SER A 475 0.19 2.38 14.55
C SER A 475 0.63 2.34 13.11
N VAL A 476 -0.20 1.74 12.24
CA VAL A 476 0.01 1.70 10.80
C VAL A 476 -1.21 2.36 10.14
N THR A 477 -0.96 3.24 9.18
CA THR A 477 -1.99 3.93 8.40
C THR A 477 -1.83 3.58 6.94
N THR A 478 -2.91 3.06 6.35
CA THR A 478 -3.03 2.87 4.90
C THR A 478 -4.32 3.55 4.41
N ALA A 479 -4.63 3.42 3.12
CA ALA A 479 -5.94 3.82 2.61
C ALA A 479 -7.12 3.07 3.29
N ALA A 480 -6.88 1.94 3.95
CA ALA A 480 -7.91 1.25 4.75
C ALA A 480 -8.22 1.94 6.10
N GLY A 481 -7.47 2.99 6.43
CA GLY A 481 -7.51 3.68 7.73
C GLY A 481 -6.29 3.38 8.59
N THR A 482 -6.32 3.84 9.83
CA THR A 482 -5.29 3.57 10.84
C THR A 482 -5.68 2.40 11.73
N ARG A 483 -4.73 1.50 11.97
CA ARG A 483 -4.85 0.45 12.98
C ARG A 483 -3.70 0.56 13.96
N THR A 484 -4.00 0.40 15.25
CA THR A 484 -3.04 0.54 16.35
C THR A 484 -3.05 -0.71 17.20
N THR A 485 -1.86 -1.16 17.62
CA THR A 485 -1.77 -2.21 18.60
C THR A 485 -2.28 -1.71 19.95
N LEU A 486 -3.01 -2.55 20.69
CA LEU A 486 -3.63 -2.20 21.97
C LEU A 486 -2.92 -2.97 23.09
N PHE A 487 -1.70 -2.56 23.42
CA PHE A 487 -1.08 -2.95 24.68
C PHE A 487 -1.57 -2.01 25.78
N THR A 488 -2.10 -2.59 26.86
CA THR A 488 -2.76 -1.86 27.97
C THR A 488 -1.88 -1.71 29.21
N THR A 489 -0.63 -2.17 29.17
CA THR A 489 0.27 -2.13 30.32
C THR A 489 1.52 -1.33 30.00
N THR A 490 2.12 -0.70 31.03
CA THR A 490 3.42 -0.04 30.96
C THR A 490 4.59 -1.03 30.84
N THR A 491 4.30 -2.34 30.84
CA THR A 491 5.27 -3.44 30.82
C THR A 491 5.28 -4.24 29.51
N ALA A 492 4.41 -3.88 28.55
CA ALA A 492 4.33 -4.53 27.24
C ALA A 492 4.07 -3.51 26.13
N GLY A 493 4.66 -3.73 24.96
CA GLY A 493 4.47 -2.89 23.78
C GLY A 493 5.00 -3.57 22.52
N ALA A 494 4.72 -2.98 21.36
CA ALA A 494 5.21 -3.47 20.07
C ALA A 494 6.72 -3.20 19.89
N PHE A 495 7.22 -2.12 20.50
CA PHE A 495 8.63 -1.74 20.50
C PHE A 495 8.99 -1.13 21.86
N ARG A 496 10.26 -1.22 22.26
CA ARG A 496 10.77 -0.55 23.45
C ARG A 496 11.82 0.49 23.07
N TYR A 497 11.51 1.77 23.31
CA TYR A 497 12.55 2.79 23.34
C TYR A 497 13.39 2.58 24.60
N THR A 498 14.70 2.34 24.44
CA THR A 498 15.64 2.19 25.53
C THR A 498 16.29 3.54 25.84
N TYR A 499 16.41 3.80 27.13
CA TYR A 499 17.23 4.86 27.67
C TYR A 499 18.69 4.64 27.25
N GLY A 500 19.19 5.44 26.31
CA GLY A 500 20.55 5.36 25.79
C GLY A 500 21.14 6.76 25.62
N VAL A 501 22.41 6.90 25.99
CA VAL A 501 23.20 8.12 25.79
C VAL A 501 24.40 7.85 24.92
N ASN A 502 24.85 8.89 24.25
CA ASN A 502 26.16 8.97 23.64
C ASN A 502 26.97 10.05 24.35
N VAL A 503 28.25 9.80 24.61
CA VAL A 503 29.12 10.71 25.36
C VAL A 503 30.31 11.11 24.50
N THR A 504 30.65 12.39 24.49
CA THR A 504 31.84 12.92 23.81
C THR A 504 32.52 14.00 24.68
N PRO A 505 33.84 13.94 24.93
CA PRO A 505 34.72 12.80 24.64
C PRO A 505 34.37 11.59 25.52
N ASN A 506 34.71 10.39 25.05
CA ASN A 506 34.46 9.14 25.76
C ASN A 506 35.74 8.53 26.40
N THR A 507 36.82 9.30 26.49
CA THR A 507 38.07 8.92 27.13
C THR A 507 38.68 10.10 27.88
N ALA A 508 39.24 9.88 29.06
CA ALA A 508 40.08 10.86 29.76
C ALA A 508 41.05 10.19 30.76
N ALA A 509 42.13 10.90 31.11
CA ALA A 509 43.12 10.45 32.09
C ALA A 509 42.54 10.39 33.52
N PRO A 510 43.03 9.48 34.38
CA PRO A 510 42.66 9.50 35.79
C PRO A 510 43.12 10.80 36.46
N GLY A 511 42.39 11.29 37.46
CA GLY A 511 42.80 12.48 38.21
C GLY A 511 42.37 13.82 37.62
N VAL A 512 41.64 13.84 36.49
CA VAL A 512 41.20 15.08 35.83
C VAL A 512 39.71 15.34 36.01
N VAL A 513 39.28 16.57 35.74
CA VAL A 513 37.86 16.89 35.54
C VAL A 513 37.63 17.02 34.04
N GLN A 514 36.84 16.12 33.46
CA GLN A 514 36.56 16.09 32.02
C GLN A 514 35.16 16.66 31.75
N THR A 515 35.08 17.77 31.00
CA THR A 515 33.79 18.22 30.47
C THR A 515 33.33 17.25 29.39
N VAL A 516 32.14 16.69 29.56
CA VAL A 516 31.52 15.76 28.62
C VAL A 516 30.21 16.33 28.10
N ASP A 517 30.01 16.20 26.80
CA ASP A 517 28.74 16.39 26.10
C ASP A 517 28.04 15.03 26.05
N ILE A 518 26.79 15.00 26.51
CA ILE A 518 25.96 13.81 26.60
C ILE A 518 24.68 14.05 25.80
N THR A 519 24.51 13.29 24.72
CA THR A 519 23.27 13.29 23.94
C THR A 519 22.40 12.10 24.32
N GLY A 520 21.10 12.34 24.46
CA GLY A 520 20.11 11.43 25.04
C GLY A 520 18.69 11.85 24.69
N ALA A 521 17.73 11.55 25.57
CA ALA A 521 16.36 12.03 25.48
C ALA A 521 15.74 12.13 26.87
N GLY A 522 14.78 13.04 27.07
CA GLY A 522 14.08 13.22 28.34
C GLY A 522 14.85 14.00 29.40
N PHE A 523 15.90 14.75 29.04
CA PHE A 523 16.70 15.50 30.01
C PHE A 523 16.01 16.73 30.58
N THR A 524 15.10 17.37 29.85
CA THR A 524 14.42 18.58 30.34
C THR A 524 13.39 18.28 31.43
N GLY A 525 12.97 17.02 31.55
CA GLY A 525 12.10 16.55 32.63
C GLY A 525 12.82 16.26 33.95
N LEU A 526 14.13 16.48 34.02
CA LEU A 526 14.98 16.15 35.17
C LEU A 526 15.50 17.42 35.85
N THR A 527 15.58 17.38 37.18
CA THR A 527 16.28 18.39 37.98
C THR A 527 17.56 17.77 38.51
N PHE A 528 18.72 18.32 38.15
CA PHE A 528 20.02 17.76 38.52
C PHE A 528 20.63 18.46 39.73
N GLU A 529 21.40 17.71 40.50
CA GLU A 529 22.16 18.22 41.65
C GLU A 529 23.52 17.50 41.78
N ASP A 530 24.52 18.21 42.30
CA ASP A 530 25.84 17.64 42.61
C ASP A 530 25.80 16.89 43.94
N LEU A 531 26.44 15.73 44.05
CA LEU A 531 26.71 15.15 45.37
C LEU A 531 27.65 16.09 46.16
N THR A 532 27.41 16.26 47.45
CA THR A 532 28.22 17.14 48.32
C THR A 532 29.30 16.37 49.09
N THR A 533 30.38 17.05 49.48
CA THR A 533 31.50 16.49 50.27
C THR A 533 31.22 16.38 51.77
N THR A 534 30.15 17.01 52.26
CA THR A 534 29.69 16.93 53.65
C THR A 534 28.47 16.03 53.71
N GLY A 535 28.54 15.01 54.58
CA GLY A 535 27.59 13.91 54.66
C GLY A 535 26.15 14.37 54.52
N ALA A 536 25.44 13.75 53.57
CA ALA A 536 24.06 14.09 53.28
C ALA A 536 23.22 14.01 54.57
N GLY A 537 22.42 15.05 54.80
CA GLY A 537 21.31 14.98 55.73
C GLY A 537 20.41 13.79 55.39
N THR A 538 19.64 13.35 56.36
CA THR A 538 18.77 12.16 56.34
C THR A 538 17.62 12.18 55.31
N THR A 539 17.68 13.05 54.30
CA THR A 539 16.68 13.20 53.24
C THR A 539 17.07 12.38 52.02
N PRO A 540 16.15 11.56 51.45
CA PRO A 540 16.38 10.84 50.21
C PRO A 540 16.80 11.80 49.10
N LEU A 541 17.79 11.39 48.29
CA LEU A 541 18.17 12.13 47.08
C LEU A 541 16.96 12.15 46.15
N THR A 542 16.42 13.34 45.87
CA THR A 542 15.18 13.52 45.09
C THR A 542 15.44 14.05 43.68
N THR A 543 16.71 14.26 43.35
CA THR A 543 17.21 14.89 42.14
C THR A 543 17.91 13.85 41.25
N ALA A 544 18.06 14.18 39.97
CA ALA A 544 18.78 13.37 39.00
C ALA A 544 20.30 13.58 39.13
N HIS A 545 21.07 12.55 38.79
CA HIS A 545 22.52 12.59 38.79
C HIS A 545 23.07 11.95 37.53
N VAL A 546 24.26 12.37 37.11
CA VAL A 546 25.03 11.68 36.07
C VAL A 546 26.24 11.06 36.73
N VAL A 547 26.37 9.73 36.64
CA VAL A 547 27.40 8.97 37.38
C VAL A 547 28.17 8.04 36.47
N LEU A 548 29.39 7.70 36.91
CA LEU A 548 30.23 6.70 36.30
C LEU A 548 30.06 5.37 37.05
N THR A 549 29.69 4.31 36.35
CA THR A 549 29.39 2.99 36.93
C THR A 549 30.21 1.88 36.29
N ASP A 550 30.50 0.82 37.03
CA ASP A 550 31.21 -0.37 36.53
C ASP A 550 30.28 -1.62 36.52
N ASN A 551 30.84 -2.76 36.10
CA ASN A 551 30.10 -4.03 36.09
C ASN A 551 29.71 -4.51 37.50
N ASN A 552 30.46 -4.11 38.53
CA ASN A 552 30.18 -4.48 39.91
C ASN A 552 28.95 -3.73 40.43
N TRP A 553 28.84 -2.44 40.13
CA TRP A 553 27.65 -1.63 40.34
C TRP A 553 26.44 -2.28 39.67
N TYR A 554 26.56 -2.70 38.41
CA TYR A 554 25.46 -3.35 37.71
C TYR A 554 25.08 -4.69 38.35
N ALA A 555 26.06 -5.58 38.61
CA ALA A 555 25.81 -6.91 39.14
C ALA A 555 25.14 -6.90 40.53
N LEU A 556 25.57 -6.00 41.41
CA LEU A 556 25.09 -5.92 42.79
C LEU A 556 23.79 -5.15 42.92
N ASN A 557 23.54 -4.18 42.03
CA ASN A 557 22.30 -3.43 42.06
C ASN A 557 21.19 -4.16 41.30
N ASN A 558 21.47 -4.87 40.20
CA ASN A 558 20.47 -5.55 39.34
C ASN A 558 19.60 -6.60 40.08
N THR A 559 20.12 -7.29 41.09
CA THR A 559 19.35 -8.27 41.88
C THR A 559 18.39 -7.62 42.87
N ALA A 560 18.69 -6.41 43.36
CA ALA A 560 17.81 -5.64 44.24
C ALA A 560 16.68 -4.92 43.46
N LEU A 561 16.82 -4.68 42.15
CA LEU A 561 15.85 -3.90 41.35
C LEU A 561 14.53 -4.62 41.02
N THR A 562 14.39 -5.90 41.37
CA THR A 562 13.22 -6.73 40.98
C THR A 562 12.05 -6.67 41.98
N GLY A 563 12.20 -5.95 43.09
CA GLY A 563 11.15 -5.77 44.11
C GLY A 563 10.44 -4.42 44.01
N ALA A 564 9.10 -4.43 43.91
CA ALA A 564 8.27 -3.23 44.01
C ALA A 564 8.36 -2.62 45.42
N GLY A 565 9.27 -1.65 45.62
CA GLY A 565 9.37 -0.95 46.90
C GLY A 565 10.65 -0.17 47.20
N LEU A 566 11.60 -0.07 46.27
CA LEU A 566 12.87 0.61 46.53
C LEU A 566 12.86 2.02 45.94
N ALA A 567 12.84 3.01 46.82
CA ALA A 567 12.71 4.43 46.51
C ALA A 567 14.03 5.13 46.12
N ASN A 568 15.16 4.40 46.07
CA ASN A 568 16.49 5.02 45.96
C ASN A 568 17.34 4.34 44.86
N ALA A 569 17.79 5.10 43.87
CA ALA A 569 18.79 4.74 42.84
C ALA A 569 20.24 4.74 43.38
N PHE A 570 20.42 5.07 44.66
CA PHE A 570 21.55 4.59 45.45
C PHE A 570 21.02 3.47 46.36
N PRO A 571 21.73 2.36 46.52
CA PRO A 571 21.23 1.18 47.23
C PRO A 571 21.10 1.37 48.75
N VAL A 572 19.91 1.08 49.29
CA VAL A 572 19.54 1.24 50.71
C VAL A 572 20.37 0.33 51.62
N LEU A 573 20.70 0.84 52.82
CA LEU A 573 21.45 0.17 53.89
C LEU A 573 21.04 -1.28 54.13
N GLY A 574 22.01 -2.20 54.04
CA GLY A 574 21.87 -3.62 54.41
C GLY A 574 22.20 -4.62 53.30
N ALA A 575 22.33 -4.18 52.05
CA ALA A 575 22.75 -5.02 50.92
C ALA A 575 24.22 -4.74 50.54
N THR A 576 24.91 -5.78 50.05
CA THR A 576 26.26 -5.76 49.47
C THR A 576 26.31 -4.97 48.15
N ALA A 577 25.92 -3.70 48.17
CA ALA A 577 25.74 -2.93 46.94
C ALA A 577 26.93 -1.99 46.70
N ALA A 578 27.44 -1.95 45.47
CA ALA A 578 28.55 -1.07 45.13
C ALA A 578 28.06 0.35 44.84
N PRO A 579 28.75 1.40 45.34
CA PRO A 579 28.50 2.78 44.93
C PRO A 579 28.92 3.00 43.47
N PRO A 580 28.40 4.04 42.79
CA PRO A 580 29.02 4.48 41.54
C PRO A 580 30.49 4.88 41.82
N ILE A 581 31.31 4.88 40.78
CA ILE A 581 32.75 5.12 40.87
C ILE A 581 33.04 6.62 40.97
N ALA A 582 32.36 7.41 40.15
CA ALA A 582 32.53 8.86 40.04
C ALA A 582 31.19 9.52 39.69
N GLN A 583 31.18 10.85 39.67
CA GLN A 583 30.02 11.63 39.25
C GLN A 583 30.39 12.77 38.32
N CYS A 584 29.40 13.20 37.55
CA CYS A 584 29.41 14.45 36.85
C CYS A 584 28.93 15.58 37.79
N ARG A 585 29.63 16.71 37.74
CA ARG A 585 29.29 17.94 38.47
C ARG A 585 28.79 19.01 37.51
N ASN A 586 28.04 19.99 38.02
CA ASN A 586 27.49 21.11 37.26
C ASN A 586 26.73 20.64 36.01
N VAL A 587 25.84 19.66 36.18
CA VAL A 587 25.05 19.12 35.08
C VAL A 587 24.12 20.20 34.53
N LEU A 588 24.25 20.52 33.25
CA LEU A 588 23.48 21.53 32.55
C LEU A 588 22.72 20.89 31.37
N PRO A 589 21.40 20.66 31.50
CA PRO A 589 20.55 20.32 30.36
C PRO A 589 20.53 21.47 29.35
N ILE A 590 21.00 21.21 28.13
CA ILE A 590 21.00 22.18 27.02
C ILE A 590 19.67 22.09 26.25
N SER A 591 19.15 20.87 26.09
CA SER A 591 17.87 20.57 25.46
C SER A 591 17.28 19.28 26.04
N ASP A 592 16.13 18.82 25.54
CA ASP A 592 15.60 17.51 25.96
C ASP A 592 16.49 16.33 25.53
N THR A 593 17.36 16.56 24.55
CA THR A 593 18.22 15.55 23.95
C THR A 593 19.71 15.76 24.22
N GLU A 594 20.10 16.77 24.99
CA GLU A 594 21.51 17.12 25.21
C GLU A 594 21.72 17.72 26.61
N LEU A 595 22.78 17.30 27.29
CA LEU A 595 23.27 17.92 28.51
C LEU A 595 24.79 17.94 28.51
N ILE A 596 25.37 18.91 29.23
CA ILE A 596 26.82 19.03 29.44
C ILE A 596 27.11 18.91 30.92
N CYS A 597 28.16 18.19 31.30
CA CYS A 597 28.59 18.09 32.69
C CYS A 597 30.10 17.92 32.83
N ASN A 598 30.62 18.14 34.03
CA ASN A 598 32.03 17.98 34.37
C ASN A 598 32.24 16.65 35.11
N LEU A 599 32.65 15.61 34.40
CA LEU A 599 32.96 14.29 34.96
C LEU A 599 34.22 14.38 35.83
N ASP A 600 34.05 14.15 37.13
CA ASP A 600 35.13 14.22 38.12
C ASP A 600 35.84 12.88 38.23
N LEU A 601 37.03 12.77 37.64
CA LEU A 601 37.90 11.59 37.73
C LEU A 601 39.02 11.75 38.78
N ALA A 602 39.05 12.88 39.48
CA ALA A 602 39.98 13.17 40.58
C ALA A 602 39.45 12.71 41.94
N ASN A 603 38.14 12.48 42.03
CA ASN A 603 37.48 12.03 43.22
C ASN A 603 36.61 10.80 42.94
N THR A 604 36.42 9.97 43.96
CA THR A 604 35.56 8.79 43.90
C THR A 604 34.36 8.96 44.81
N VAL A 605 33.24 8.34 44.42
CA VAL A 605 32.06 8.27 45.27
C VAL A 605 32.21 7.08 46.21
N VAL A 606 32.10 7.34 47.51
CA VAL A 606 32.14 6.33 48.57
C VAL A 606 30.91 6.44 49.47
N GLY A 607 30.47 5.32 50.04
CA GLY A 607 29.28 5.27 50.91
C GLY A 607 28.01 4.80 50.20
N HIS A 608 26.93 4.62 50.96
CA HIS A 608 25.66 4.01 50.52
C HIS A 608 24.50 5.04 50.56
N ALA A 609 23.29 4.64 50.15
CA ALA A 609 22.19 5.51 49.69
C ALA A 609 21.79 6.74 50.47
N THR A 610 22.00 6.79 51.77
CA THR A 610 21.55 7.91 52.58
C THR A 610 22.64 8.97 52.78
N ALA A 611 23.89 8.67 52.38
CA ALA A 611 25.01 9.60 52.43
C ALA A 611 26.16 9.18 51.50
N PRO A 612 25.97 9.15 50.16
CA PRO A 612 27.11 9.10 49.27
C PRO A 612 27.98 10.34 49.53
N THR A 613 29.28 10.12 49.66
CA THR A 613 30.28 11.16 49.89
C THR A 613 31.33 11.10 48.82
N ILE A 614 31.90 12.24 48.48
CA ILE A 614 33.01 12.32 47.56
C ILE A 614 34.30 12.29 48.37
N THR A 615 35.18 11.34 48.06
CA THR A 615 36.52 11.25 48.65
C THR A 615 37.58 11.47 47.58
N ALA A 616 38.64 12.19 47.95
CA ALA A 616 39.80 12.37 47.09
C ALA A 616 40.41 11.00 46.74
N GLY A 617 40.57 10.74 45.45
CA GLY A 617 41.05 9.47 44.95
C GLY A 617 40.78 9.39 43.46
N ASN A 618 41.83 9.11 42.69
CA ASN A 618 41.71 9.01 41.24
C ASN A 618 40.83 7.81 40.88
N VAL A 619 39.95 8.00 39.89
CA VAL A 619 39.24 6.90 39.26
C VAL A 619 40.27 5.97 38.60
N PRO A 620 40.26 4.65 38.88
CA PRO A 620 41.22 3.73 38.27
C PRO A 620 41.12 3.66 36.75
N TYR A 621 42.17 3.17 36.10
CA TYR A 621 42.12 2.80 34.70
C TYR A 621 41.05 1.74 34.46
N GLY A 622 40.25 1.90 33.41
CA GLY A 622 39.21 0.94 33.08
C GLY A 622 38.18 1.46 32.10
N THR A 623 37.29 0.56 31.68
CA THR A 623 36.10 0.91 30.90
C THR A 623 34.90 0.93 31.83
N TYR A 624 34.20 2.05 31.82
CA TYR A 624 33.04 2.33 32.64
C TYR A 624 31.84 2.65 31.76
N GLN A 625 30.67 2.77 32.38
CA GLN A 625 29.47 3.30 31.74
C GLN A 625 29.09 4.64 32.38
N ILE A 626 28.72 5.60 31.55
CA ILE A 626 28.04 6.80 32.02
C ILE A 626 26.54 6.50 32.12
N THR A 627 26.01 6.76 33.31
CA THR A 627 24.65 6.44 33.69
C THR A 627 23.96 7.70 34.20
N VAL A 628 22.85 8.07 33.56
CA VAL A 628 21.97 9.14 34.05
C VAL A 628 20.92 8.50 34.96
N LEU A 629 20.92 8.86 36.23
CA LEU A 629 20.02 8.33 37.26
C LEU A 629 18.94 9.36 37.58
N ASN A 630 17.68 8.96 37.61
CA ASN A 630 16.60 9.75 38.18
C ASN A 630 16.09 9.09 39.47
N GLN A 631 16.20 9.80 40.59
CA GLN A 631 15.69 9.37 41.89
C GLN A 631 14.35 10.06 42.09
N GLY A 632 13.25 9.42 41.70
CA GLY A 632 11.92 10.00 41.80
C GLY A 632 11.56 10.32 43.25
N GLY A 633 11.84 11.54 43.70
CA GLY A 633 11.54 12.00 45.04
C GLY A 633 10.27 12.84 45.07
N GLY A 634 9.16 12.23 45.48
CA GLY A 634 7.91 12.93 45.76
C GLY A 634 6.71 12.28 45.07
N THR A 635 5.62 12.17 45.81
CA THR A 635 4.31 11.60 45.43
C THR A 635 3.57 12.39 44.32
N GLY A 636 4.29 13.09 43.43
CA GLY A 636 3.70 13.96 42.42
C GLY A 636 4.56 14.25 41.18
N SER A 637 5.76 13.68 41.04
CA SER A 637 6.48 13.75 39.76
C SER A 637 5.97 12.63 38.84
N GLY A 638 5.53 12.99 37.63
CA GLY A 638 4.85 12.09 36.68
C GLY A 638 5.69 10.93 36.13
N LEU A 639 6.81 10.60 36.76
CA LEU A 639 7.72 9.50 36.39
C LEU A 639 7.68 8.33 37.41
N GLN A 640 6.88 8.42 38.49
CA GLN A 640 6.66 7.31 39.44
C GLN A 640 5.58 6.30 38.99
N ALA A 641 5.54 5.92 37.72
CA ALA A 641 4.81 4.72 37.33
C ALA A 641 5.68 3.50 37.69
N SER A 642 5.10 2.46 38.27
CA SER A 642 5.75 1.21 38.73
C SER A 642 6.55 0.43 37.66
N ALA A 643 6.72 0.96 36.46
CA ALA A 643 7.62 0.50 35.40
C ALA A 643 8.91 1.37 35.27
N SER A 644 9.11 2.35 36.15
CA SER A 644 10.15 3.39 36.03
C SER A 644 10.93 3.65 37.33
N ASN A 645 10.84 2.77 38.32
CA ASN A 645 11.45 2.96 39.65
C ASN A 645 12.99 2.95 39.67
N TYR A 646 13.62 2.73 38.51
CA TYR A 646 14.97 3.18 38.22
C TYR A 646 14.96 3.71 36.79
N SER A 647 14.79 5.02 36.59
CA SER A 647 15.23 5.56 35.33
C SER A 647 16.75 5.67 35.42
N VAL A 648 17.43 4.59 35.08
CA VAL A 648 18.59 4.75 34.21
C VAL A 648 18.02 5.44 32.98
N VAL A 649 18.02 6.78 32.96
CA VAL A 649 17.55 7.61 31.84
C VAL A 649 18.48 7.40 30.63
N SER A 650 19.65 6.81 30.89
CA SER A 650 20.48 6.20 29.87
C SER A 650 21.58 5.32 30.45
N SER A 651 21.77 4.12 29.93
CA SER A 651 23.05 3.44 29.97
C SER A 651 23.42 3.02 28.56
N GLY A 652 24.71 3.11 28.23
CA GLY A 652 25.18 2.57 26.95
C GLY A 652 26.44 3.21 26.40
N SER A 653 26.79 4.43 26.80
CA SER A 653 28.07 5.00 26.35
C SER A 653 29.20 4.52 27.26
N THR A 654 30.14 3.80 26.67
CA THR A 654 31.39 3.40 27.32
C THR A 654 32.27 4.63 27.50
N PHE A 655 32.75 4.86 28.71
CA PHE A 655 33.76 5.86 29.01
C PHE A 655 35.04 5.15 29.46
N THR A 656 36.17 5.47 28.84
CA THR A 656 37.46 4.84 29.15
C THR A 656 38.30 5.79 29.98
N VAL A 657 38.73 5.35 31.16
CA VAL A 657 39.74 6.06 31.93
C VAL A 657 41.10 5.50 31.53
N ALA A 658 41.87 6.29 30.80
CA ALA A 658 43.18 5.95 30.21
C ALA A 658 43.99 7.24 29.98
N ASP A 659 45.31 7.14 30.05
CA ASP A 659 46.16 8.32 29.86
C ASP A 659 45.99 8.91 28.46
N PHE A 660 45.68 8.07 27.46
CA PHE A 660 45.39 8.42 26.06
C PHE A 660 44.50 7.35 25.42
#